data_AF-A0A5J6QAU5-F1
#
_entry.id   AF-A0A5J6QAU5-F1
#
_cell.length_a   1.000
_cell.length_b   1.000
_cell.length_c   1.000
_cell.angle_alpha   90.00
_cell.angle_beta   90.00
_cell.angle_gamma   90.00
#
_symmetry.space_group_name_H-M   'P 1'
#
loop_
_entity.id
_entity.type
_entity.pdbx_description
1 polymer ?
#
loop_
_entity_poly.entity_id
_entity_poly.type
_entity_poly.pdbx_seq_one_letter_code
_entity_poly.pdbx_strand_id
1 'polypeptide(L)'
;MADLLNIGLSGLSAAKTKLSVTGHNITNINTPGYTRQDTVQAARTPQFSGAGYIGSGTTLTDIRRTYNEFLTTQLRSSTALNSDVIAYKSQIEQLDGLLAGSNTGVTPSLQAFFSATQTAAEDPANIPARQLVLAEAEGLSRRFNNIYDNINSQSSFINKQLVTTTDQINRLAQTVGSLNVAIAGAGSNGQQPNDLLDARDEAVRELSTYIGVNVVVQDNNTFNLSIGSGQPLVVGGTVNQLQAVPGRGDPNRFDIDFVSGGSRQNITSSINGGEVGGLLRYRNEVLDPTVNALGRLALSINSEINSQLGQGLDLKGQVGTALFNDINDPKLAALRVRPMANNVGSASGAMNITNTKLLTTSDYQLDFDGTNYSARRLSDGAIMTVGQPASPIPHPVQLSFADSAGRDQGFTLEINSLPTAGDRFILEPTRRGATDIAVVLDQPDQLAFAAPFKAEAELQNKGNGTIGQPSVEMVLDPATLPQANFVADDLRLDNLKAVNNMGLRYDEATSSMVFNTPLPPGVVSITTVPTEGMTAAAPVAISGLPITPGQANQLSYAVVVNVGGVTQSFTINQTISGRPQNNDQFTVGFNQNGVSDNRNALKLADLQNKQVVGVDANITGIATGVSFNDGYGDMVERVGTLTAQARQDDIATGAILKQSTDNRNSLSAVNLDEEAANLIQFEQYYNASAQVIQVARSVFDTLLNAFR
;
A
#
# COMPACT_ATOMS: atom_id res chain seq x y z
N MET A 1 -42.57 54.89 -47.60
CA MET A 1 -43.07 54.90 -46.20
C MET A 1 -43.08 53.52 -45.56
N ALA A 2 -43.47 52.46 -46.29
CA ALA A 2 -43.36 51.08 -45.79
C ALA A 2 -41.93 50.73 -45.32
N ASP A 3 -40.89 51.26 -45.97
CA ASP A 3 -39.49 51.02 -45.58
C ASP A 3 -39.07 51.61 -44.23
N LEU A 4 -39.50 52.84 -43.88
CA LEU A 4 -39.15 53.43 -42.58
C LEU A 4 -39.81 52.69 -41.42
N LEU A 5 -41.05 52.24 -41.63
CA LEU A 5 -41.80 51.46 -40.65
C LEU A 5 -41.17 50.06 -40.46
N ASN A 6 -40.74 49.42 -41.56
CA ASN A 6 -40.01 48.15 -41.51
C ASN A 6 -38.64 48.26 -40.84
N ILE A 7 -37.88 49.32 -41.13
CA ILE A 7 -36.58 49.59 -40.47
C ILE A 7 -36.80 49.78 -38.97
N GLY A 8 -37.74 50.64 -38.57
CA GLY A 8 -38.07 50.89 -37.16
C GLY A 8 -38.57 49.63 -36.43
N LEU A 9 -39.44 48.84 -37.04
CA LEU A 9 -39.94 47.58 -36.47
C LEU A 9 -38.81 46.54 -36.30
N SER A 10 -37.94 46.43 -37.30
CA SER A 10 -36.80 45.52 -37.26
C SER A 10 -35.77 45.90 -36.19
N GLY A 11 -35.48 47.21 -36.05
CA GLY A 11 -34.61 47.74 -35.00
C GLY A 11 -35.19 47.58 -33.60
N LEU A 12 -36.51 47.81 -33.45
CA LEU A 12 -37.22 47.61 -32.19
C LEU A 12 -37.18 46.14 -31.75
N SER A 13 -37.46 45.22 -32.68
CA SER A 13 -37.40 43.78 -32.40
C SER A 13 -35.99 43.34 -32.01
N ALA A 14 -34.96 43.84 -32.69
CA ALA A 14 -33.58 43.55 -32.36
C ALA A 14 -33.22 44.06 -30.95
N ALA A 15 -33.56 45.32 -30.63
CA ALA A 15 -33.30 45.91 -29.32
C ALA A 15 -34.05 45.17 -28.19
N LYS A 16 -35.30 44.76 -28.40
CA LYS A 16 -36.07 43.96 -27.44
C LYS A 16 -35.38 42.64 -27.10
N THR A 17 -34.92 41.89 -28.11
CA THR A 17 -34.22 40.63 -27.87
C THR A 17 -32.87 40.86 -27.19
N LYS A 18 -32.12 41.91 -27.57
CA LYS A 18 -30.89 42.30 -26.88
C LYS A 18 -31.10 42.59 -25.39
N LEU A 19 -32.15 43.34 -25.05
CA LEU A 19 -32.54 43.58 -23.65
C LEU A 19 -32.88 42.28 -22.92
N SER A 20 -33.59 41.36 -23.58
CA SER A 20 -33.93 40.06 -22.99
C SER A 20 -32.68 39.21 -22.73
N VAL A 21 -31.70 39.19 -23.64
CA VAL A 21 -30.45 38.43 -23.48
C VAL A 21 -29.59 39.02 -22.38
N THR A 22 -29.40 40.35 -22.34
CA THR A 22 -28.69 41.02 -21.25
C THR A 22 -29.39 40.79 -19.90
N GLY A 23 -30.72 40.84 -19.85
CA GLY A 23 -31.49 40.48 -18.65
C GLY A 23 -31.29 39.01 -18.23
N HIS A 24 -31.20 38.09 -19.19
CA HIS A 24 -30.90 36.68 -18.94
C HIS A 24 -29.48 36.49 -18.40
N ASN A 25 -28.48 37.19 -18.95
CA ASN A 25 -27.10 37.18 -18.46
C ASN A 25 -27.03 37.68 -17.00
N ILE A 26 -27.66 38.83 -16.70
CA ILE A 26 -27.66 39.42 -15.35
C ILE A 26 -28.32 38.49 -14.32
N THR A 27 -29.44 37.87 -14.68
CA THR A 27 -30.18 36.98 -13.75
C THR A 27 -29.47 35.65 -13.49
N ASN A 28 -28.66 35.18 -14.44
CA ASN A 28 -27.95 33.91 -14.35
C ASN A 28 -26.45 34.04 -13.98
N ILE A 29 -25.96 35.22 -13.61
CA ILE A 29 -24.55 35.43 -13.25
C ILE A 29 -24.06 34.49 -12.14
N ASN A 30 -24.92 34.14 -11.19
CA ASN A 30 -24.60 33.26 -10.06
C ASN A 30 -24.94 31.78 -10.33
N THR A 31 -25.44 31.44 -11.52
CA THR A 31 -25.73 30.06 -11.90
C THR A 31 -24.41 29.37 -12.26
N PRO A 32 -24.02 28.25 -11.60
CA PRO A 32 -22.80 27.53 -11.93
C PRO A 32 -22.77 27.10 -13.40
N GLY A 33 -21.60 27.22 -14.04
CA GLY A 33 -21.39 26.85 -15.43
C GLY A 33 -21.97 27.82 -16.48
N TYR A 34 -22.77 28.81 -16.10
CA TYR A 34 -23.38 29.76 -17.04
C TYR A 34 -22.32 30.50 -17.87
N THR A 35 -22.56 30.62 -19.18
CA THR A 35 -21.75 31.39 -20.12
C THR A 35 -22.50 32.63 -20.57
N ARG A 36 -21.80 33.76 -20.68
CA ARG A 36 -22.38 35.00 -21.22
C ARG A 36 -22.86 34.75 -22.65
N GLN A 37 -24.08 35.19 -22.96
CA GLN A 37 -24.65 35.10 -24.30
C GLN A 37 -24.59 36.45 -25.01
N ASP A 38 -24.10 36.45 -26.25
CA ASP A 38 -23.98 37.63 -27.08
C ASP A 38 -24.88 37.50 -28.32
N THR A 39 -25.50 38.60 -28.72
CA THR A 39 -26.39 38.65 -29.88
C THR A 39 -25.65 39.09 -31.14
N VAL A 40 -25.84 38.37 -32.26
CA VAL A 40 -25.25 38.73 -33.55
C VAL A 40 -26.33 39.35 -34.44
N GLN A 41 -26.11 40.60 -34.84
CA GLN A 41 -27.02 41.37 -35.68
C GLN A 41 -26.41 41.56 -37.08
N ALA A 42 -27.19 41.30 -38.12
CA ALA A 42 -26.82 41.57 -39.50
C ALA A 42 -27.80 42.54 -40.17
N ALA A 43 -27.30 43.29 -41.15
CA ALA A 43 -28.17 44.09 -42.02
C ALA A 43 -29.03 43.16 -42.88
N ARG A 44 -30.32 43.49 -43.04
CA ARG A 44 -31.19 42.80 -44.00
C ARG A 44 -30.77 43.16 -45.43
N THR A 45 -31.02 42.26 -46.38
CA THR A 45 -30.67 42.48 -47.80
C THR A 45 -31.30 43.78 -48.30
N PRO A 46 -30.51 44.74 -48.80
CA PRO A 46 -31.03 46.02 -49.26
C PRO A 46 -31.89 45.85 -50.52
N GLN A 47 -32.97 46.64 -50.63
CA GLN A 47 -33.84 46.61 -51.81
C GLN A 47 -33.34 47.61 -52.85
N PHE A 48 -33.30 47.19 -54.12
CA PHE A 48 -32.93 48.07 -55.22
C PHE A 48 -34.11 48.98 -55.57
N SER A 49 -33.88 50.28 -55.45
CA SER A 49 -34.77 51.35 -55.91
C SER A 49 -34.09 52.08 -57.07
N GLY A 50 -34.85 52.74 -57.96
CA GLY A 50 -34.32 53.45 -59.12
C GLY A 50 -33.25 54.54 -58.83
N ALA A 51 -32.99 54.85 -57.56
CA ALA A 51 -31.94 55.76 -57.08
C ALA A 51 -30.77 55.07 -56.33
N GLY A 52 -30.78 53.74 -56.19
CA GLY A 52 -29.73 52.96 -55.50
C GLY A 52 -30.28 51.86 -54.58
N TYR A 53 -29.39 51.23 -53.81
CA TYR A 53 -29.75 50.23 -52.80
C TYR A 53 -30.16 50.92 -51.50
N ILE A 54 -31.41 50.71 -51.07
CA ILE A 54 -31.93 51.22 -49.80
C ILE A 54 -31.92 50.09 -48.77
N GLY A 55 -31.33 50.33 -47.60
CA GLY A 55 -31.28 49.35 -46.52
C GLY A 55 -32.68 49.02 -45.98
N SER A 56 -32.97 47.74 -45.76
CA SER A 56 -34.28 47.24 -45.30
C SER A 56 -34.35 46.98 -43.79
N GLY A 57 -33.39 47.53 -43.03
CA GLY A 57 -33.28 47.39 -41.59
C GLY A 57 -32.29 46.30 -41.17
N THR A 58 -32.51 45.71 -40.00
CA THR A 58 -31.59 44.70 -39.41
C THR A 58 -32.33 43.46 -38.95
N THR A 59 -31.61 42.36 -38.73
CA THR A 59 -32.16 41.15 -38.11
C THR A 59 -31.11 40.54 -37.20
N LEU A 60 -31.57 39.85 -36.16
CA LEU A 60 -30.71 38.97 -35.39
C LEU A 60 -30.50 37.70 -36.21
N THR A 61 -29.23 37.33 -36.40
CA THR A 61 -28.84 36.10 -37.07
C THR A 61 -28.65 34.97 -36.08
N ASP A 62 -28.13 35.27 -34.88
CA ASP A 62 -27.80 34.25 -33.90
C ASP A 62 -27.71 34.80 -32.46
N ILE A 63 -27.90 33.92 -31.48
CA ILE A 63 -27.57 34.16 -30.06
C ILE A 63 -26.56 33.08 -29.69
N ARG A 64 -25.31 33.49 -29.49
CA ARG A 64 -24.21 32.54 -29.24
C ARG A 64 -23.61 32.77 -27.86
N ARG A 65 -23.15 31.69 -27.24
CA ARG A 65 -22.35 31.75 -26.02
C ARG A 65 -20.93 32.22 -26.29
N THR A 66 -20.39 33.00 -25.37
CA THR A 66 -18.95 33.32 -25.33
C THR A 66 -18.23 32.17 -24.65
N TYR A 67 -17.72 31.25 -25.49
CA TYR A 67 -17.20 29.96 -25.06
C TYR A 67 -15.82 29.68 -25.69
N ASN A 68 -14.93 29.08 -24.91
CA ASN A 68 -13.64 28.60 -25.39
C ASN A 68 -13.39 27.17 -24.89
N GLU A 69 -13.35 26.24 -25.84
CA GLU A 69 -13.20 24.81 -25.57
C GLU A 69 -11.88 24.46 -24.87
N PHE A 70 -10.79 25.15 -25.22
CA PHE A 70 -9.49 24.94 -24.59
C PHE A 70 -9.52 25.32 -23.11
N LEU A 71 -10.09 26.48 -22.76
CA LEU A 71 -10.24 26.91 -21.37
C LEU A 71 -11.15 25.98 -20.57
N THR A 72 -12.25 25.51 -21.17
CA THR A 72 -13.15 24.55 -20.52
C THR A 72 -12.47 23.19 -20.32
N THR A 73 -11.67 22.73 -21.28
CA THR A 73 -10.91 21.47 -21.15
C THR A 73 -9.81 21.59 -20.09
N GLN A 74 -9.13 22.73 -20.03
CA GLN A 74 -8.15 23.03 -18.99
C GLN A 74 -8.78 23.08 -17.59
N LEU A 75 -9.98 23.69 -17.47
CA LEU A 75 -10.74 23.73 -16.22
C LEU A 75 -11.15 22.33 -15.75
N ARG A 76 -11.67 21.48 -16.65
CA ARG A 76 -12.01 20.08 -16.33
C ARG A 76 -10.80 19.26 -15.89
N SER A 77 -9.69 19.38 -16.62
CA SER A 77 -8.46 18.65 -16.33
C SER A 77 -7.87 19.06 -14.98
N SER A 78 -7.84 20.35 -14.68
CA SER A 78 -7.37 20.86 -13.39
C SER A 78 -8.32 20.53 -12.22
N THR A 79 -9.63 20.46 -12.47
CA THR A 79 -10.62 20.00 -11.48
C THR A 79 -10.34 18.55 -11.09
N ALA A 80 -10.24 17.65 -12.08
CA ALA A 80 -9.95 16.24 -11.83
C ALA A 80 -8.63 16.03 -11.08
N LEU A 81 -7.59 16.77 -11.48
CA LEU A 81 -6.27 16.67 -10.86
C LEU A 81 -6.26 17.19 -9.41
N ASN A 82 -6.97 18.30 -9.11
CA ASN A 82 -7.06 18.80 -7.74
C ASN A 82 -7.92 17.89 -6.84
N SER A 83 -9.07 17.40 -7.34
CA SER A 83 -9.93 16.48 -6.57
C SER A 83 -9.24 15.16 -6.23
N ASP A 84 -8.40 14.65 -7.13
CA ASP A 84 -7.55 13.48 -6.89
C ASP A 84 -6.58 13.71 -5.71
N VAL A 85 -5.87 14.83 -5.72
CA VAL A 85 -4.91 15.15 -4.65
C VAL A 85 -5.62 15.41 -3.32
N ILE A 86 -6.77 16.09 -3.32
CA ILE A 86 -7.56 16.30 -2.10
C ILE A 86 -7.99 14.98 -1.48
N ALA A 87 -8.49 14.05 -2.29
CA ALA A 87 -8.92 12.73 -1.84
C ALA A 87 -7.75 11.93 -1.27
N TYR A 88 -6.62 11.90 -1.98
CA TYR A 88 -5.38 11.25 -1.54
C TYR A 88 -4.87 11.84 -0.22
N LYS A 89 -4.77 13.17 -0.13
CA LYS A 89 -4.28 13.90 1.05
C LYS A 89 -5.12 13.60 2.29
N SER A 90 -6.45 13.65 2.15
CA SER A 90 -7.36 13.40 3.27
C SER A 90 -7.18 12.01 3.88
N GLN A 91 -6.85 11.00 3.07
CA GLN A 91 -6.61 9.64 3.55
C GLN A 91 -5.20 9.48 4.16
N ILE A 92 -4.17 10.05 3.53
CA ILE A 92 -2.80 9.90 4.04
C ILE A 92 -2.57 10.67 5.34
N GLU A 93 -3.20 11.83 5.54
CA GLU A 93 -3.09 12.59 6.79
C GLU A 93 -3.68 11.82 7.99
N GLN A 94 -4.73 11.02 7.79
CA GLN A 94 -5.28 10.16 8.83
C GLN A 94 -4.31 9.05 9.22
N LEU A 95 -3.67 8.43 8.23
CA LEU A 95 -2.67 7.38 8.47
C LEU A 95 -1.40 7.93 9.12
N ASP A 96 -0.90 9.09 8.67
CA ASP A 96 0.25 9.78 9.25
C ASP A 96 0.01 10.08 10.73
N GLY A 97 -1.15 10.65 11.07
CA GLY A 97 -1.53 10.92 12.46
C GLY A 97 -1.60 9.65 13.33
N LEU A 98 -2.05 8.52 12.76
CA LEU A 98 -2.07 7.23 13.45
C LEU A 98 -0.65 6.71 13.74
N LEU A 99 0.23 6.71 12.74
CA LEU A 99 1.55 6.08 12.82
C LEU A 99 2.59 6.94 13.55
N ALA A 100 2.57 8.26 13.34
CA ALA A 100 3.55 9.19 13.89
C ALA A 100 3.23 9.64 15.32
N GLY A 101 2.03 9.35 15.84
CA GLY A 101 1.63 9.80 17.16
C GLY A 101 2.44 9.13 18.27
N SER A 102 2.95 9.94 19.20
CA SER A 102 3.76 9.48 20.35
C SER A 102 3.03 8.50 21.27
N ASN A 103 1.69 8.53 21.26
CA ASN A 103 0.84 7.62 22.02
C ASN A 103 0.08 6.62 21.13
N THR A 104 0.21 6.70 19.80
CA THR A 104 -0.50 5.85 18.82
C THR A 104 0.41 4.98 17.94
N GLY A 105 1.73 5.22 17.91
CA GLY A 105 2.72 4.41 17.19
C GLY A 105 3.26 3.19 17.96
N VAL A 106 4.02 2.32 17.30
CA VAL A 106 4.55 1.06 17.89
C VAL A 106 5.80 1.26 18.75
N THR A 107 6.64 2.26 18.43
CA THR A 107 7.92 2.51 19.10
C THR A 107 7.83 2.58 20.64
N PRO A 108 6.88 3.31 21.26
CA PRO A 108 6.81 3.38 22.72
C PRO A 108 6.52 2.03 23.38
N SER A 109 5.61 1.22 22.80
CA SER A 109 5.32 -0.13 23.31
C SER A 109 6.50 -1.08 23.15
N LEU A 110 7.26 -0.93 22.07
CA LEU A 110 8.46 -1.72 21.84
C LEU A 110 9.57 -1.36 22.86
N GLN A 111 9.74 -0.07 23.12
CA GLN A 111 10.66 0.42 24.15
C GLN A 111 10.27 -0.10 25.53
N ALA A 112 8.98 -0.03 25.89
CA ALA A 112 8.48 -0.52 27.18
C ALA A 112 8.75 -2.03 27.36
N PHE A 113 8.49 -2.84 26.32
CA PHE A 113 8.80 -4.28 26.34
C PHE A 113 10.29 -4.58 26.58
N PHE A 114 11.20 -3.91 25.85
CA PHE A 114 12.63 -4.14 26.03
C PHE A 114 13.17 -3.59 27.35
N SER A 115 12.66 -2.45 27.83
CA SER A 115 12.98 -1.95 29.16
C SER A 115 12.54 -2.91 30.26
N ALA A 116 11.32 -3.46 30.17
CA ALA A 116 10.84 -4.48 31.09
C ALA A 116 11.72 -5.74 31.05
N THR A 117 12.14 -6.16 29.84
CA THR A 117 13.04 -7.30 29.64
C THR A 117 14.40 -7.06 30.29
N GLN A 118 14.95 -5.84 30.16
CA GLN A 118 16.21 -5.46 30.78
C GLN A 118 16.11 -5.46 32.31
N THR A 119 15.03 -4.91 32.88
CA THR A 119 14.77 -4.98 34.33
C THR A 119 14.64 -6.43 34.81
N ALA A 120 13.96 -7.29 34.04
CA ALA A 120 13.83 -8.70 34.39
C ALA A 120 15.15 -9.50 34.20
N ALA A 121 16.06 -9.01 33.36
CA ALA A 121 17.41 -9.57 33.22
C ALA A 121 18.34 -9.19 34.37
N GLU A 122 18.12 -8.06 35.06
CA GLU A 122 18.89 -7.67 36.25
C GLU A 122 18.66 -8.61 37.43
N ASP A 123 17.41 -9.08 37.61
CA ASP A 123 17.04 -10.09 38.60
C ASP A 123 16.15 -11.19 37.96
N PRO A 124 16.76 -12.20 37.32
CA PRO A 124 16.02 -13.25 36.60
C PRO A 124 15.16 -14.14 37.49
N ALA A 125 15.31 -14.11 38.81
CA ALA A 125 14.45 -14.88 39.71
C ALA A 125 13.17 -14.11 40.13
N ASN A 126 13.08 -12.82 39.78
CA ASN A 126 12.01 -11.93 40.19
C ASN A 126 10.72 -12.15 39.39
N ILE A 127 9.74 -12.80 40.01
CA ILE A 127 8.43 -13.07 39.39
C ILE A 127 7.70 -11.78 38.99
N PRO A 128 7.60 -10.73 39.84
CA PRO A 128 7.03 -9.45 39.42
C PRO A 128 7.68 -8.83 38.16
N ALA A 129 9.01 -8.87 38.03
CA ALA A 129 9.69 -8.33 36.85
C ALA A 129 9.37 -9.14 35.58
N ARG A 130 9.31 -10.47 35.69
CA ARG A 130 8.86 -11.36 34.60
C ARG A 130 7.41 -11.13 34.21
N GLN A 131 6.53 -10.90 35.18
CA GLN A 131 5.13 -10.57 34.93
C GLN A 131 4.99 -9.27 34.15
N LEU A 132 5.85 -8.27 34.42
CA LEU A 132 5.87 -7.03 33.66
C LEU A 132 6.25 -7.27 32.20
N VAL A 133 7.22 -8.14 31.91
CA VAL A 133 7.58 -8.51 30.51
C VAL A 133 6.37 -9.07 29.76
N LEU A 134 5.59 -9.95 30.39
CA LEU A 134 4.37 -10.49 29.78
C LEU A 134 3.31 -9.41 29.54
N ALA A 135 3.07 -8.54 30.53
CA ALA A 135 2.11 -7.45 30.39
C ALA A 135 2.49 -6.48 29.25
N GLU A 136 3.78 -6.16 29.09
CA GLU A 136 4.26 -5.33 28.00
C GLU A 136 4.20 -6.04 26.64
N ALA A 137 4.44 -7.35 26.59
CA ALA A 137 4.26 -8.15 25.36
C ALA A 137 2.80 -8.18 24.90
N GLU A 138 1.85 -8.29 25.84
CA GLU A 138 0.40 -8.18 25.55
C GLU A 138 0.02 -6.78 25.09
N GLY A 139 0.59 -5.74 25.72
CA GLY A 139 0.45 -4.35 25.30
C GLY A 139 0.93 -4.12 23.87
N LEU A 140 2.10 -4.65 23.54
CA LEU A 140 2.69 -4.59 22.20
C LEU A 140 1.83 -5.31 21.16
N SER A 141 1.35 -6.52 21.44
CA SER A 141 0.48 -7.27 20.52
C SER A 141 -0.83 -6.51 20.25
N ARG A 142 -1.50 -6.02 21.31
CA ARG A 142 -2.71 -5.19 21.17
C ARG A 142 -2.45 -3.93 20.37
N ARG A 143 -1.25 -3.35 20.47
CA ARG A 143 -0.89 -2.16 19.70
C ARG A 143 -0.84 -2.44 18.20
N PHE A 144 -0.18 -3.52 17.78
CA PHE A 144 -0.20 -3.96 16.39
C PHE A 144 -1.61 -4.21 15.88
N ASN A 145 -2.42 -4.95 16.65
CA ASN A 145 -3.80 -5.27 16.29
C ASN A 145 -4.64 -3.99 16.11
N ASN A 146 -4.54 -3.04 17.04
CA ASN A 146 -5.27 -1.77 16.95
C ASN A 146 -4.87 -0.94 15.73
N ILE A 147 -3.58 -0.85 15.39
CA ILE A 147 -3.14 -0.11 14.19
C ILE A 147 -3.69 -0.79 12.93
N TYR A 148 -3.61 -2.12 12.87
CA TYR A 148 -4.18 -2.89 11.77
C TYR A 148 -5.69 -2.66 11.64
N ASP A 149 -6.45 -2.71 12.74
CA ASP A 149 -7.90 -2.50 12.75
C ASP A 149 -8.29 -1.10 12.25
N ASN A 150 -7.50 -0.07 12.59
CA ASN A 150 -7.69 1.28 12.07
C ASN A 150 -7.44 1.34 10.55
N ILE A 151 -6.35 0.72 10.07
CA ILE A 151 -6.05 0.64 8.63
C ILE A 151 -7.15 -0.13 7.89
N ASN A 152 -7.65 -1.23 8.46
CA ASN A 152 -8.72 -2.02 7.87
C ASN A 152 -10.06 -1.25 7.84
N SER A 153 -10.32 -0.43 8.88
CA SER A 153 -11.46 0.49 8.91
C SER A 153 -11.36 1.55 7.80
N GLN A 154 -10.16 2.06 7.54
CA GLN A 154 -9.89 2.98 6.43
C GLN A 154 -10.10 2.31 5.06
N SER A 155 -9.63 1.07 4.88
CA SER A 155 -9.92 0.29 3.66
C SER A 155 -11.43 0.11 3.43
N SER A 156 -12.16 -0.24 4.49
CA SER A 156 -13.63 -0.36 4.44
C SER A 156 -14.32 0.98 4.13
N PHE A 157 -13.81 2.09 4.64
CA PHE A 157 -14.29 3.43 4.30
C PHE A 157 -14.07 3.75 2.82
N ILE A 158 -12.87 3.48 2.30
CA ILE A 158 -12.55 3.66 0.88
C ILE A 158 -13.51 2.84 0.01
N ASN A 159 -13.79 1.58 0.35
CA ASN A 159 -14.75 0.75 -0.40
C ASN A 159 -16.14 1.38 -0.46
N LYS A 160 -16.65 1.90 0.67
CA LYS A 160 -17.95 2.62 0.71
C LYS A 160 -17.92 3.91 -0.10
N GLN A 161 -16.80 4.63 -0.08
CA GLN A 161 -16.63 5.84 -0.87
C GLN A 161 -16.57 5.53 -2.37
N LEU A 162 -15.90 4.46 -2.78
CA LEU A 162 -15.88 3.99 -4.17
C LEU A 162 -17.29 3.64 -4.68
N VAL A 163 -18.12 3.00 -3.86
CA VAL A 163 -19.54 2.74 -4.22
C VAL A 163 -20.29 4.06 -4.41
N THR A 164 -20.20 4.96 -3.43
CA THR A 164 -20.94 6.24 -3.45
C THR A 164 -20.52 7.12 -4.63
N THR A 165 -19.21 7.25 -4.88
CA THR A 165 -18.66 8.05 -5.99
C THR A 165 -19.00 7.44 -7.34
N THR A 166 -18.97 6.11 -7.47
CA THR A 166 -19.41 5.39 -8.68
C THR A 166 -20.89 5.65 -8.98
N ASP A 167 -21.75 5.67 -7.97
CA ASP A 167 -23.17 6.02 -8.13
C ASP A 167 -23.37 7.47 -8.58
N GLN A 168 -22.56 8.41 -8.06
CA GLN A 168 -22.57 9.81 -8.53
C GLN A 168 -22.14 9.92 -10.00
N ILE A 169 -21.07 9.21 -10.38
CA ILE A 169 -20.59 9.15 -11.76
C ILE A 169 -21.70 8.66 -12.70
N ASN A 170 -22.39 7.58 -12.32
CA ASN A 170 -23.48 7.03 -13.11
C ASN A 170 -24.65 8.02 -13.26
N ARG A 171 -25.03 8.74 -12.19
CA ARG A 171 -26.08 9.78 -12.25
C ARG A 171 -25.67 10.93 -13.16
N LEU A 172 -24.45 11.45 -13.04
CA LEU A 172 -23.96 12.53 -13.89
C LEU A 172 -23.85 12.10 -15.35
N ALA A 173 -23.40 10.87 -15.63
CA ALA A 173 -23.37 10.31 -16.97
C ALA A 173 -24.78 10.21 -17.58
N GLN A 174 -25.80 9.82 -16.79
CA GLN A 174 -27.20 9.83 -17.21
C GLN A 174 -27.71 11.25 -17.52
N THR A 175 -27.36 12.22 -16.68
CA THR A 175 -27.67 13.64 -16.93
C THR A 175 -27.04 14.11 -18.24
N VAL A 176 -25.76 13.81 -18.50
CA VAL A 176 -25.10 14.16 -19.77
C VAL A 176 -25.76 13.47 -20.97
N GLY A 177 -26.10 12.18 -20.86
CA GLY A 177 -26.78 11.44 -21.92
C GLY A 177 -28.16 12.04 -22.26
N SER A 178 -28.95 12.40 -21.24
CA SER A 178 -30.26 13.04 -21.45
C SER A 178 -30.14 14.44 -22.05
N LEU A 179 -29.15 15.23 -21.62
CA LEU A 179 -28.83 16.53 -22.21
C LEU A 179 -28.37 16.40 -23.66
N ASN A 180 -27.57 15.40 -24.01
CA ASN A 180 -27.17 15.13 -25.39
C ASN A 180 -28.39 14.88 -26.30
N VAL A 181 -29.38 14.10 -25.83
CA VAL A 181 -30.63 13.86 -26.58
C VAL A 181 -31.44 15.16 -26.72
N ALA A 182 -31.56 15.95 -25.65
CA ALA A 182 -32.29 17.22 -25.67
C ALA A 182 -31.62 18.25 -26.62
N ILE A 183 -30.30 18.34 -26.59
CA ILE A 183 -29.51 19.22 -27.47
C ILE A 183 -29.64 18.80 -28.93
N ALA A 184 -29.53 17.50 -29.23
CA ALA A 184 -29.71 16.97 -30.57
C ALA A 184 -31.13 17.25 -31.11
N GLY A 185 -32.15 17.07 -30.27
CA GLY A 185 -33.54 17.37 -30.61
C GLY A 185 -33.80 18.85 -30.87
N ALA A 186 -33.27 19.74 -30.03
CA ALA A 186 -33.43 21.19 -30.18
C ALA A 186 -32.64 21.76 -31.37
N GLY A 187 -31.47 21.19 -31.67
CA GLY A 187 -30.63 21.58 -32.81
C GLY A 187 -31.30 21.36 -34.17
N SER A 188 -32.29 20.46 -34.26
CA SER A 188 -33.10 20.23 -35.47
C SER A 188 -33.85 21.47 -35.97
N ASN A 189 -34.16 22.40 -35.05
CA ASN A 189 -34.90 23.64 -35.36
C ASN A 189 -33.99 24.79 -35.81
N GLY A 190 -32.69 24.55 -35.98
CA GLY A 190 -31.72 25.51 -36.54
C GLY A 190 -31.18 26.56 -35.56
N GLN A 191 -31.56 26.52 -34.27
CA GLN A 191 -31.03 27.41 -33.23
C GLN A 191 -30.34 26.58 -32.12
N GLN A 192 -29.18 27.03 -31.66
CA GLN A 192 -28.43 26.34 -30.61
C GLN A 192 -29.07 26.56 -29.22
N PRO A 193 -29.34 25.50 -28.45
CA PRO A 193 -29.90 25.63 -27.11
C PRO A 193 -28.81 25.94 -26.07
N ASN A 194 -28.41 27.21 -25.95
CA ASN A 194 -27.28 27.63 -25.11
C ASN A 194 -27.36 27.15 -23.65
N ASP A 195 -28.53 27.29 -23.00
CA ASP A 195 -28.70 26.89 -21.60
C ASP A 195 -28.52 25.37 -21.40
N LEU A 196 -28.92 24.55 -22.38
CA LEU A 196 -28.70 23.10 -22.34
C LEU A 196 -27.23 22.74 -22.54
N LEU A 197 -26.53 23.48 -23.40
CA LEU A 197 -25.09 23.30 -23.62
C LEU A 197 -24.30 23.62 -22.34
N ASP A 198 -24.68 24.69 -21.63
CA ASP A 198 -24.04 25.09 -20.38
C ASP A 198 -24.34 24.09 -19.25
N ALA A 199 -25.60 23.62 -19.13
CA ALA A 199 -25.95 22.56 -18.18
C ALA A 199 -25.16 21.26 -18.44
N ARG A 200 -24.91 20.92 -19.71
CA ARG A 200 -24.10 19.76 -20.07
C ARG A 200 -22.64 19.96 -19.70
N ASP A 201 -22.07 21.12 -20.03
CA ASP A 201 -20.68 21.42 -19.74
C ASP A 201 -20.43 21.44 -18.22
N GLU A 202 -21.38 21.95 -17.43
CA GLU A 202 -21.33 21.91 -15.96
C GLU A 202 -21.45 20.48 -15.42
N ALA A 203 -22.38 19.66 -15.94
CA ALA A 203 -22.48 18.25 -15.54
C ALA A 203 -21.19 17.47 -15.84
N VAL A 204 -20.50 17.78 -16.94
CA VAL A 204 -19.19 17.19 -17.26
C VAL A 204 -18.08 17.72 -16.34
N ARG A 205 -18.13 19.00 -15.94
CA ARG A 205 -17.21 19.58 -14.96
C ARG A 205 -17.41 18.95 -13.57
N GLU A 206 -18.65 18.79 -13.12
CA GLU A 206 -18.96 18.06 -11.89
C GLU A 206 -18.47 16.61 -11.96
N LEU A 207 -18.69 15.93 -13.08
CA LEU A 207 -18.20 14.57 -13.31
C LEU A 207 -16.67 14.49 -13.18
N SER A 208 -15.95 15.51 -13.66
CA SER A 208 -14.49 15.57 -13.54
C SER A 208 -14.00 15.65 -12.09
N THR A 209 -14.84 16.06 -11.13
CA THR A 209 -14.52 16.02 -9.69
C THR A 209 -14.35 14.58 -9.19
N TYR A 210 -15.12 13.64 -9.76
CA TYR A 210 -15.14 12.24 -9.31
C TYR A 210 -14.22 11.33 -10.12
N ILE A 211 -14.09 11.56 -11.43
CA ILE A 211 -13.26 10.74 -12.32
C ILE A 211 -12.68 11.56 -13.47
N GLY A 212 -11.45 11.26 -13.89
CA GLY A 212 -10.89 11.82 -15.11
C GLY A 212 -11.69 11.40 -16.34
N VAL A 213 -12.17 12.38 -17.12
CA VAL A 213 -12.95 12.15 -18.34
C VAL A 213 -12.27 12.82 -19.55
N ASN A 214 -12.30 12.13 -20.67
CA ASN A 214 -11.94 12.68 -21.97
C ASN A 214 -13.20 12.88 -22.82
N VAL A 215 -13.35 14.08 -23.38
CA VAL A 215 -14.55 14.52 -24.09
C VAL A 215 -14.23 14.67 -25.57
N VAL A 216 -15.02 14.01 -26.42
CA VAL A 216 -14.94 14.16 -27.87
C VAL A 216 -16.29 14.63 -28.38
N VAL A 217 -16.29 15.75 -29.13
CA VAL A 217 -17.49 16.29 -29.76
C VAL A 217 -17.70 15.62 -31.12
N GLN A 218 -18.94 15.21 -31.41
CA GLN A 218 -19.33 14.66 -32.72
C GLN A 218 -19.95 15.72 -33.63
N ASP A 219 -20.08 15.41 -34.93
CA ASP A 219 -20.63 16.29 -35.97
C ASP A 219 -22.05 16.82 -35.67
N ASN A 220 -22.82 16.09 -34.85
CA ASN A 220 -24.17 16.47 -34.39
C ASN A 220 -24.18 17.27 -33.07
N ASN A 221 -23.02 17.79 -32.65
CA ASN A 221 -22.83 18.52 -31.39
C ASN A 221 -23.14 17.70 -30.11
N THR A 222 -23.18 16.36 -30.21
CA THR A 222 -23.30 15.47 -29.04
C THR A 222 -21.91 15.14 -28.47
N PHE A 223 -21.85 14.88 -27.16
CA PHE A 223 -20.62 14.52 -26.48
C PHE A 223 -20.49 13.01 -26.33
N ASN A 224 -19.31 12.51 -26.71
CA ASN A 224 -18.84 11.21 -26.27
C ASN A 224 -17.87 11.40 -25.11
N LEU A 225 -18.17 10.74 -23.98
CA LEU A 225 -17.33 10.73 -22.81
C LEU A 225 -16.63 9.39 -22.73
N SER A 226 -15.31 9.42 -22.62
CA SER A 226 -14.49 8.23 -22.35
C SER A 226 -13.72 8.39 -21.05
N ILE A 227 -13.49 7.28 -20.36
CA ILE A 227 -12.76 7.19 -19.10
C ILE A 227 -11.61 6.20 -19.22
N GLY A 228 -10.67 6.27 -18.27
CA GLY A 228 -9.56 5.34 -18.15
C GLY A 228 -8.72 5.22 -19.42
N SER A 229 -8.63 4.02 -19.98
CA SER A 229 -7.85 3.74 -21.19
C SER A 229 -8.66 3.91 -22.50
N GLY A 230 -9.85 4.54 -22.43
CA GLY A 230 -10.72 4.81 -23.58
C GLY A 230 -12.09 4.15 -23.52
N GLN A 231 -12.52 3.65 -22.35
CA GLN A 231 -13.85 3.05 -22.19
C GLN A 231 -14.95 4.12 -22.37
N PRO A 232 -15.93 3.92 -23.27
CA PRO A 232 -16.95 4.93 -23.56
C PRO A 232 -18.04 4.93 -22.49
N LEU A 233 -18.02 5.91 -21.59
CA LEU A 233 -19.03 6.07 -20.55
C LEU A 233 -20.35 6.62 -21.11
N VAL A 234 -20.28 7.60 -22.02
CA VAL A 234 -21.44 8.17 -22.71
C VAL A 234 -21.15 8.24 -24.20
N VAL A 235 -22.07 7.73 -25.02
CA VAL A 235 -22.00 7.81 -26.47
C VAL A 235 -23.31 8.38 -26.99
N GLY A 236 -23.31 9.66 -27.36
CA GLY A 236 -24.54 10.38 -27.68
C GLY A 236 -25.55 10.29 -26.52
N GLY A 237 -26.67 9.58 -26.73
CA GLY A 237 -27.70 9.34 -25.71
C GLY A 237 -27.56 8.03 -24.93
N THR A 238 -26.64 7.14 -25.31
CA THR A 238 -26.45 5.85 -24.63
C THR A 238 -25.43 6.00 -23.50
N VAL A 239 -25.77 5.49 -22.32
CA VAL A 239 -24.95 5.62 -21.10
C VAL A 239 -24.60 4.22 -20.60
N ASN A 240 -23.30 3.97 -20.44
CA ASN A 240 -22.77 2.79 -19.77
C ASN A 240 -22.57 3.09 -18.28
N GLN A 241 -22.35 2.06 -17.46
CA GLN A 241 -22.27 2.20 -16.01
C GLN A 241 -20.94 1.72 -15.48
N LEU A 242 -20.51 2.35 -14.39
CA LEU A 242 -19.46 1.85 -13.52
C LEU A 242 -20.09 1.13 -12.33
N GLN A 243 -19.41 0.11 -11.83
CA GLN A 243 -19.83 -0.59 -10.61
C GLN A 243 -18.62 -0.87 -9.74
N ALA A 244 -18.67 -0.43 -8.49
CA ALA A 244 -17.74 -0.86 -7.46
C ALA A 244 -18.18 -2.24 -6.94
N VAL A 245 -17.34 -3.26 -7.14
CA VAL A 245 -17.62 -4.65 -6.78
C VAL A 245 -16.50 -5.21 -5.90
N PRO A 246 -16.75 -6.22 -5.05
CA PRO A 246 -15.67 -6.92 -4.36
C PRO A 246 -14.60 -7.39 -5.35
N GLY A 247 -13.33 -7.13 -5.03
CA GLY A 247 -12.22 -7.42 -5.90
C GLY A 247 -12.06 -8.92 -6.14
N ARG A 248 -11.51 -9.26 -7.31
CA ARG A 248 -11.36 -10.68 -7.70
C ARG A 248 -10.26 -11.38 -6.90
N GLY A 249 -9.23 -10.66 -6.49
CA GLY A 249 -8.13 -11.21 -5.67
C GLY A 249 -8.29 -11.01 -4.17
N ASP A 250 -8.97 -9.93 -3.78
CA ASP A 250 -9.29 -9.66 -2.38
C ASP A 250 -10.75 -9.15 -2.27
N PRO A 251 -11.67 -9.94 -1.70
CA PRO A 251 -13.05 -9.53 -1.48
C PRO A 251 -13.20 -8.30 -0.57
N ASN A 252 -12.20 -8.03 0.28
CA ASN A 252 -12.20 -6.87 1.17
C ASN A 252 -11.69 -5.60 0.48
N ARG A 253 -11.33 -5.67 -0.81
CA ARG A 253 -10.81 -4.55 -1.60
C ARG A 253 -11.65 -4.39 -2.84
N PHE A 254 -12.40 -3.30 -2.95
CA PHE A 254 -13.31 -3.14 -4.08
C PHE A 254 -12.57 -2.74 -5.34
N ASP A 255 -12.94 -3.38 -6.45
CA ASP A 255 -12.51 -3.03 -7.78
C ASP A 255 -13.62 -2.25 -8.51
N ILE A 256 -13.23 -1.47 -9.51
CA ILE A 256 -14.17 -0.75 -10.37
C ILE A 256 -14.29 -1.50 -11.70
N ASP A 257 -15.47 -2.04 -11.94
CA ASP A 257 -15.83 -2.68 -13.20
C ASP A 257 -16.63 -1.71 -14.09
N PHE A 258 -16.24 -1.61 -15.36
CA PHE A 258 -17.01 -0.99 -16.42
C PHE A 258 -18.01 -1.99 -17.00
N VAL A 259 -19.28 -1.62 -17.04
CA VAL A 259 -20.39 -2.45 -17.48
C VAL A 259 -20.97 -1.88 -18.78
N SER A 260 -20.88 -2.67 -19.86
CA SER A 260 -21.46 -2.31 -21.15
C SER A 260 -22.06 -3.53 -21.84
N GLY A 261 -23.32 -3.43 -22.28
CA GLY A 261 -24.01 -4.48 -23.03
C GLY A 261 -24.08 -5.84 -22.32
N GLY A 262 -24.04 -5.87 -20.98
CA GLY A 262 -24.02 -7.09 -20.17
C GLY A 262 -22.62 -7.69 -19.93
N SER A 263 -21.57 -7.14 -20.54
CA SER A 263 -20.18 -7.50 -20.25
C SER A 263 -19.60 -6.64 -19.13
N ARG A 264 -18.69 -7.21 -18.34
CA ARG A 264 -17.99 -6.53 -17.24
C ARG A 264 -16.48 -6.55 -17.49
N GLN A 265 -15.85 -5.39 -17.42
CA GLN A 265 -14.41 -5.23 -17.57
C GLN A 265 -13.83 -4.50 -16.36
N ASN A 266 -12.84 -5.09 -15.68
CA ASN A 266 -12.15 -4.42 -14.58
C ASN A 266 -11.24 -3.33 -15.13
N ILE A 267 -11.44 -2.09 -14.68
CA ILE A 267 -10.68 -0.92 -15.13
C ILE A 267 -9.95 -0.23 -13.98
N THR A 268 -9.88 -0.87 -12.81
CA THR A 268 -9.36 -0.28 -11.55
C THR A 268 -7.97 0.34 -11.73
N SER A 269 -7.06 -0.34 -12.42
CA SER A 269 -5.69 0.15 -12.66
C SER A 269 -5.57 1.22 -13.75
N SER A 270 -6.64 1.48 -14.49
CA SER A 270 -6.66 2.45 -15.60
C SER A 270 -7.38 3.75 -15.22
N ILE A 271 -8.01 3.82 -14.05
CA ILE A 271 -8.70 5.03 -13.58
C ILE A 271 -7.67 6.02 -13.04
N ASN A 272 -7.66 7.22 -13.62
CA ASN A 272 -6.80 8.32 -13.22
C ASN A 272 -7.65 9.57 -12.96
N GLY A 273 -7.25 10.38 -11.99
CA GLY A 273 -7.88 11.67 -11.70
C GLY A 273 -9.26 11.56 -11.03
N GLY A 274 -9.70 12.69 -10.49
CA GLY A 274 -10.89 12.78 -9.65
C GLY A 274 -10.73 12.05 -8.32
N GLU A 275 -11.77 12.11 -7.51
CA GLU A 275 -11.80 11.47 -6.19
C GLU A 275 -11.50 9.95 -6.25
N VAL A 276 -12.05 9.24 -7.23
CA VAL A 276 -11.82 7.79 -7.39
C VAL A 276 -10.33 7.50 -7.67
N GLY A 277 -9.69 8.29 -8.53
CA GLY A 277 -8.26 8.17 -8.81
C GLY A 277 -7.42 8.37 -7.55
N GLY A 278 -7.72 9.40 -6.76
CA GLY A 278 -6.98 9.71 -5.53
C GLY A 278 -7.09 8.62 -4.46
N LEU A 279 -8.29 8.05 -4.29
CA LEU A 279 -8.54 6.94 -3.36
C LEU A 279 -7.81 5.66 -3.79
N LEU A 280 -7.83 5.33 -5.09
CA LEU A 280 -7.14 4.16 -5.63
C LEU A 280 -5.61 4.32 -5.56
N ARG A 281 -5.10 5.53 -5.85
CA ARG A 281 -3.67 5.86 -5.71
C ARG A 281 -3.22 5.71 -4.26
N TYR A 282 -3.95 6.29 -3.32
CA TYR A 282 -3.65 6.18 -1.88
C TYR A 282 -3.57 4.71 -1.44
N ARG A 283 -4.54 3.90 -1.85
CA ARG A 283 -4.59 2.48 -1.53
C ARG A 283 -3.32 1.75 -2.00
N ASN A 284 -2.92 1.98 -3.25
CA ASN A 284 -1.81 1.26 -3.87
C ASN A 284 -0.43 1.76 -3.42
N GLU A 285 -0.24 3.07 -3.31
CA GLU A 285 1.07 3.69 -3.05
C GLU A 285 1.42 3.75 -1.55
N VAL A 286 0.38 3.81 -0.70
CA VAL A 286 0.54 4.04 0.73
C VAL A 286 -0.03 2.88 1.55
N LEU A 287 -1.34 2.61 1.43
CA LEU A 287 -2.04 1.71 2.34
C LEU A 287 -1.48 0.29 2.27
N ASP A 288 -1.39 -0.26 1.05
CA ASP A 288 -0.92 -1.64 0.82
C ASP A 288 0.54 -1.84 1.30
N PRO A 289 1.52 -1.00 0.91
CA PRO A 289 2.88 -1.09 1.45
C PRO A 289 2.96 -0.93 2.97
N THR A 290 2.13 -0.07 3.56
CA THR A 290 2.13 0.19 5.02
C THR A 290 1.63 -1.03 5.78
N VAL A 291 0.54 -1.67 5.35
CA VAL A 291 0.03 -2.89 6.00
C VAL A 291 1.08 -4.00 5.92
N ASN A 292 1.72 -4.16 4.77
CA ASN A 292 2.78 -5.16 4.58
C ASN A 292 4.01 -4.86 5.43
N ALA A 293 4.43 -3.59 5.54
CA ALA A 293 5.54 -3.18 6.40
C ALA A 293 5.26 -3.43 7.88
N LEU A 294 4.06 -3.04 8.36
CA LEU A 294 3.63 -3.26 9.73
C LEU A 294 3.55 -4.75 10.07
N GLY A 295 2.96 -5.54 9.19
CA GLY A 295 2.83 -6.98 9.38
C GLY A 295 4.17 -7.72 9.30
N ARG A 296 5.09 -7.28 8.44
CA ARG A 296 6.48 -7.80 8.42
C ARG A 296 7.18 -7.55 9.75
N LEU A 297 7.04 -6.34 10.29
CA LEU A 297 7.65 -5.99 11.58
C LEU A 297 7.10 -6.89 12.70
N ALA A 298 5.78 -7.07 12.76
CA ALA A 298 5.14 -7.95 13.73
C ALA A 298 5.62 -9.41 13.61
N LEU A 299 5.72 -9.95 12.39
CA LEU A 299 6.26 -11.30 12.15
C LEU A 299 7.71 -11.43 12.58
N SER A 300 8.54 -10.44 12.27
CA SER A 300 9.95 -10.45 12.67
C SER A 300 10.10 -10.36 14.18
N ILE A 301 9.32 -9.54 14.88
CA ILE A 301 9.31 -9.47 16.35
C ILE A 301 8.90 -10.81 16.94
N ASN A 302 7.79 -11.38 16.45
CA ASN A 302 7.28 -12.69 16.90
C ASN A 302 8.36 -13.77 16.75
N SER A 303 8.89 -13.95 15.53
CA SER A 303 9.86 -14.99 15.19
C SER A 303 11.18 -14.83 15.95
N GLU A 304 11.79 -13.64 15.96
CA GLU A 304 13.10 -13.46 16.60
C GLU A 304 13.02 -13.57 18.12
N ILE A 305 11.95 -13.07 18.75
CA ILE A 305 11.75 -13.21 20.21
C ILE A 305 11.50 -14.67 20.58
N ASN A 306 10.61 -15.36 19.86
CA ASN A 306 10.34 -16.77 20.10
C ASN A 306 11.59 -17.63 19.88
N SER A 307 12.32 -17.38 18.78
CA SER A 307 13.57 -18.09 18.49
C SER A 307 14.62 -17.84 19.57
N GLN A 308 14.76 -16.62 20.09
CA GLN A 308 15.73 -16.33 21.14
C GLN A 308 15.29 -16.92 22.48
N LEU A 309 14.00 -16.87 22.82
CA LEU A 309 13.45 -17.44 24.06
C LEU A 309 13.59 -18.97 24.07
N GLY A 310 13.31 -19.63 22.96
CA GLY A 310 13.47 -21.07 22.78
C GLY A 310 14.92 -21.57 22.93
N GLN A 311 15.92 -20.68 22.84
CA GLN A 311 17.33 -21.02 23.07
C GLN A 311 17.74 -21.00 24.55
N GLY A 312 16.84 -20.63 25.46
CA GLY A 312 17.13 -20.53 26.90
C GLY A 312 16.49 -21.62 27.76
N LEU A 313 16.67 -21.48 29.07
CA LEU A 313 16.00 -22.26 30.11
C LEU A 313 15.14 -21.36 31.01
N ASP A 314 13.96 -21.87 31.36
CA ASP A 314 13.01 -21.26 32.26
C ASP A 314 13.39 -21.43 33.75
N LEU A 315 12.59 -20.91 34.70
CA LEU A 315 12.89 -21.05 36.14
C LEU A 315 12.83 -22.50 36.65
N LYS A 316 12.13 -23.38 35.92
CA LYS A 316 12.01 -24.81 36.22
C LYS A 316 13.11 -25.63 35.51
N GLY A 317 14.03 -24.99 34.81
CA GLY A 317 15.08 -25.64 34.02
C GLY A 317 14.56 -26.38 32.79
N GLN A 318 13.35 -26.04 32.32
CA GLN A 318 12.81 -26.50 31.05
C GLN A 318 13.27 -25.60 29.92
N VAL A 319 13.25 -26.12 28.69
CA VAL A 319 13.51 -25.34 27.49
C VAL A 319 12.42 -24.27 27.33
N GLY A 320 12.82 -23.09 26.86
CA GLY A 320 11.90 -21.98 26.61
C GLY A 320 10.75 -22.34 25.67
N THR A 321 9.56 -21.85 26.02
CA THR A 321 8.37 -21.92 25.17
C THR A 321 8.18 -20.61 24.41
N ALA A 322 7.34 -20.62 23.38
CA ALA A 322 7.06 -19.44 22.58
C ALA A 322 6.29 -18.39 23.40
N LEU A 323 6.75 -17.13 23.37
CA LEU A 323 6.04 -15.99 23.96
C LEU A 323 4.82 -15.61 23.11
N PHE A 324 5.03 -15.51 21.80
CA PHE A 324 3.98 -15.21 20.82
C PHE A 324 3.52 -16.47 20.10
N ASN A 325 2.32 -16.43 19.51
CA ASN A 325 1.76 -17.53 18.74
C ASN A 325 2.63 -17.97 17.57
N ASP A 326 2.53 -19.25 17.19
CA ASP A 326 3.24 -19.80 16.04
C ASP A 326 2.80 -19.12 14.74
N ILE A 327 3.76 -18.48 14.06
CA ILE A 327 3.52 -17.82 12.77
C ILE A 327 3.12 -18.82 11.68
N ASN A 328 3.47 -20.09 11.78
CA ASN A 328 3.15 -21.12 10.80
C ASN A 328 2.01 -22.05 11.25
N ASP A 329 1.20 -21.63 12.23
CA ASP A 329 -0.04 -22.33 12.56
C ASP A 329 -0.84 -22.58 11.26
N PRO A 330 -1.30 -23.82 10.99
CA PRO A 330 -1.94 -24.16 9.73
C PRO A 330 -3.12 -23.27 9.35
N LYS A 331 -3.83 -22.71 10.34
CA LYS A 331 -4.94 -21.77 10.11
C LYS A 331 -4.43 -20.43 9.60
N LEU A 332 -3.32 -19.93 10.16
CA LEU A 332 -2.69 -18.67 9.73
C LEU A 332 -2.01 -18.83 8.37
N ALA A 333 -1.29 -19.94 8.17
CA ALA A 333 -0.64 -20.25 6.89
C ALA A 333 -1.62 -20.32 5.73
N ALA A 334 -2.82 -20.89 5.93
CA ALA A 334 -3.88 -20.92 4.92
C ALA A 334 -4.45 -19.53 4.59
N LEU A 335 -4.48 -18.59 5.55
CA LEU A 335 -5.03 -17.24 5.33
C LEU A 335 -4.10 -16.33 4.51
N ARG A 336 -2.83 -16.71 4.32
CA ARG A 336 -1.85 -15.99 3.49
C ARG A 336 -1.96 -16.30 2.00
N VAL A 337 -2.77 -17.29 1.63
CA VAL A 337 -2.95 -17.74 0.25
C VAL A 337 -4.41 -17.57 -0.13
N ARG A 338 -4.68 -16.70 -1.09
CA ARG A 338 -6.04 -16.40 -1.55
C ARG A 338 -6.21 -16.84 -3.00
N PRO A 339 -7.07 -17.83 -3.29
CA PRO A 339 -7.45 -18.09 -4.67
C PRO A 339 -8.30 -16.92 -5.20
N MET A 340 -8.08 -16.54 -6.46
CA MET A 340 -8.92 -15.53 -7.10
C MET A 340 -10.35 -16.05 -7.26
N ALA A 341 -11.35 -15.18 -7.06
CA ALA A 341 -12.77 -15.52 -7.08
C ALA A 341 -13.28 -16.05 -8.43
N ASN A 342 -12.52 -15.83 -9.52
CA ASN A 342 -12.82 -16.30 -10.86
C ASN A 342 -12.06 -17.58 -11.25
N ASN A 343 -11.34 -18.21 -10.31
CA ASN A 343 -10.72 -19.51 -10.53
C ASN A 343 -11.81 -20.57 -10.75
N VAL A 344 -11.51 -21.52 -11.62
CA VAL A 344 -12.40 -22.67 -11.87
C VAL A 344 -12.02 -23.84 -10.96
N GLY A 345 -10.72 -23.99 -10.65
CA GLY A 345 -10.25 -25.02 -9.75
C GLY A 345 -10.56 -24.75 -8.28
N SER A 346 -10.63 -25.82 -7.49
CA SER A 346 -10.81 -25.77 -6.03
C SER A 346 -9.49 -25.92 -5.27
N ALA A 347 -8.35 -25.70 -5.94
CA ALA A 347 -7.05 -25.83 -5.31
C ALA A 347 -6.89 -24.77 -4.22
N SER A 348 -6.36 -25.20 -3.07
CA SER A 348 -6.01 -24.35 -1.95
C SER A 348 -4.54 -24.49 -1.63
N GLY A 349 -4.00 -23.52 -0.92
CA GLY A 349 -2.63 -23.57 -0.44
C GLY A 349 -2.48 -23.02 0.96
N ALA A 350 -1.31 -23.30 1.53
CA ALA A 350 -0.86 -22.77 2.80
C ALA A 350 0.55 -22.22 2.62
N MET A 351 0.82 -21.03 3.15
CA MET A 351 2.13 -20.40 3.08
C MET A 351 2.83 -20.41 4.43
N ASN A 352 3.99 -21.07 4.45
CA ASN A 352 4.86 -21.14 5.61
C ASN A 352 6.03 -20.18 5.45
N ILE A 353 6.26 -19.36 6.47
CA ILE A 353 7.40 -18.45 6.54
C ILE A 353 8.60 -19.25 7.02
N THR A 354 9.66 -19.28 6.21
CA THR A 354 10.91 -19.97 6.53
C THR A 354 11.92 -19.05 7.18
N ASN A 355 11.96 -17.77 6.79
CA ASN A 355 12.86 -16.80 7.37
C ASN A 355 12.25 -15.39 7.35
N THR A 356 11.91 -14.88 8.53
CA THR A 356 11.33 -13.54 8.69
C THR A 356 12.27 -12.41 8.29
N LYS A 357 13.59 -12.64 8.31
CA LYS A 357 14.59 -11.62 7.98
C LYS A 357 14.56 -11.24 6.50
N LEU A 358 14.21 -12.18 5.63
CA LEU A 358 14.22 -12.01 4.16
C LEU A 358 12.90 -11.47 3.61
N LEU A 359 11.88 -11.33 4.46
CA LEU A 359 10.55 -10.94 4.01
C LEU A 359 10.55 -9.51 3.42
N THR A 360 9.87 -9.39 2.28
CA THR A 360 9.63 -8.10 1.61
C THR A 360 8.32 -7.47 2.07
N THR A 361 8.10 -6.17 1.83
CA THR A 361 6.83 -5.48 2.08
C THR A 361 5.83 -5.57 0.92
N SER A 362 5.79 -6.71 0.24
CA SER A 362 5.04 -6.89 -1.00
C SER A 362 4.20 -8.16 -0.99
N ASP A 363 3.12 -8.11 -1.75
CA ASP A 363 2.30 -9.27 -2.08
C ASP A 363 2.73 -9.84 -3.44
N TYR A 364 2.37 -11.09 -3.70
CA TYR A 364 2.75 -11.80 -4.92
C TYR A 364 1.52 -12.37 -5.62
N GLN A 365 1.57 -12.43 -6.94
CA GLN A 365 0.61 -13.17 -7.74
C GLN A 365 1.28 -14.45 -8.24
N LEU A 366 0.61 -15.59 -8.07
CA LEU A 366 0.98 -16.88 -8.62
C LEU A 366 -0.04 -17.26 -9.69
N ASP A 367 0.45 -17.57 -10.89
CA ASP A 367 -0.33 -18.03 -12.03
C ASP A 367 0.05 -19.48 -12.36
N PHE A 368 -0.94 -20.31 -12.68
CA PHE A 368 -0.73 -21.67 -13.17
C PHE A 368 -1.18 -21.79 -14.63
N ASP A 369 -0.27 -22.18 -15.54
CA ASP A 369 -0.54 -22.26 -16.98
C ASP A 369 -1.12 -23.62 -17.43
N GLY A 370 -1.28 -24.57 -16.51
CA GLY A 370 -1.66 -25.96 -16.78
C GLY A 370 -0.51 -26.95 -16.66
N THR A 371 0.74 -26.47 -16.73
CA THR A 371 1.97 -27.28 -16.64
C THR A 371 2.94 -26.75 -15.58
N ASN A 372 3.09 -25.43 -15.48
CA ASN A 372 4.06 -24.75 -14.65
C ASN A 372 3.41 -23.63 -13.84
N TYR A 373 4.05 -23.32 -12.71
CA TYR A 373 3.77 -22.13 -11.93
C TYR A 373 4.67 -20.98 -12.38
N SER A 374 4.10 -19.78 -12.45
CA SER A 374 4.84 -18.53 -12.62
C SER A 374 4.40 -17.53 -11.55
N ALA A 375 5.30 -16.72 -11.04
CA ALA A 375 4.98 -15.76 -9.99
C ALA A 375 5.53 -14.37 -10.28
N ARG A 376 4.86 -13.34 -9.75
CA ARG A 376 5.21 -11.93 -9.88
C ARG A 376 5.02 -11.20 -8.57
N ARG A 377 5.99 -10.38 -8.17
CA ARG A 377 5.86 -9.45 -7.05
C ARG A 377 5.02 -8.24 -7.46
N LEU A 378 4.02 -7.86 -6.66
CA LEU A 378 3.04 -6.82 -7.02
C LEU A 378 3.55 -5.39 -6.83
N SER A 379 4.55 -5.17 -5.97
CA SER A 379 5.10 -3.82 -5.72
C SER A 379 5.93 -3.25 -6.88
N ASP A 380 6.69 -4.08 -7.59
CA ASP A 380 7.63 -3.69 -8.65
C ASP A 380 7.39 -4.42 -9.97
N GLY A 381 6.48 -5.40 -9.99
CA GLY A 381 6.22 -6.24 -11.15
C GLY A 381 7.34 -7.23 -11.47
N ALA A 382 8.31 -7.43 -10.58
CA ALA A 382 9.42 -8.35 -10.80
C ALA A 382 8.92 -9.79 -10.94
N ILE A 383 9.46 -10.51 -11.93
CA ILE A 383 9.15 -11.93 -12.16
C ILE A 383 9.98 -12.76 -11.16
N MET A 384 9.32 -13.74 -10.56
CA MET A 384 9.90 -14.64 -9.58
C MET A 384 10.20 -16.00 -10.23
N THR A 385 11.34 -16.56 -9.89
CA THR A 385 11.69 -17.96 -10.16
C THR A 385 10.97 -18.84 -9.15
N VAL A 386 10.07 -19.70 -9.64
CA VAL A 386 9.35 -20.66 -8.80
C VAL A 386 10.10 -21.99 -8.81
N GLY A 387 10.62 -22.40 -7.66
CA GLY A 387 11.17 -23.73 -7.46
C GLY A 387 10.03 -24.75 -7.43
N GLN A 388 9.93 -25.59 -8.46
CA GLN A 388 8.89 -26.59 -8.62
C GLN A 388 9.49 -27.93 -9.10
N PRO A 389 8.87 -29.09 -8.82
CA PRO A 389 9.28 -30.38 -9.37
C PRO A 389 9.12 -30.43 -10.89
N ALA A 390 9.82 -31.36 -11.54
CA ALA A 390 9.60 -31.65 -12.96
C ALA A 390 8.17 -32.16 -13.20
N SER A 391 7.55 -31.72 -14.30
CA SER A 391 6.20 -32.14 -14.69
C SER A 391 6.13 -33.64 -15.02
N PRO A 392 5.05 -34.37 -14.63
CA PRO A 392 3.86 -33.89 -13.92
C PRO A 392 4.16 -33.57 -12.45
N ILE A 393 3.71 -32.40 -12.00
CA ILE A 393 3.95 -31.92 -10.63
C ILE A 393 3.10 -32.76 -9.66
N PRO A 394 3.70 -33.49 -8.71
CA PRO A 394 2.95 -34.25 -7.70
C PRO A 394 2.33 -33.31 -6.67
N HIS A 395 1.12 -33.60 -6.21
CA HIS A 395 0.45 -32.85 -5.14
C HIS A 395 0.27 -33.70 -3.87
N PRO A 396 0.42 -33.13 -2.66
CA PRO A 396 0.75 -31.73 -2.39
C PRO A 396 2.16 -31.36 -2.87
N VAL A 397 2.31 -30.14 -3.40
CA VAL A 397 3.60 -29.61 -3.88
C VAL A 397 4.03 -28.47 -2.98
N GLN A 398 5.30 -28.48 -2.58
CA GLN A 398 5.95 -27.33 -1.97
C GLN A 398 6.68 -26.53 -3.04
N LEU A 399 6.39 -25.24 -3.11
CA LEU A 399 6.98 -24.28 -4.02
C LEU A 399 7.86 -23.30 -3.24
N SER A 400 9.03 -22.99 -3.78
CA SER A 400 9.93 -21.95 -3.27
C SER A 400 10.01 -20.77 -4.23
N PHE A 401 10.36 -19.59 -3.73
CA PHE A 401 10.36 -18.36 -4.52
C PHE A 401 11.70 -17.66 -4.40
N ALA A 402 12.35 -17.47 -5.53
CA ALA A 402 13.59 -16.70 -5.62
C ALA A 402 13.45 -15.60 -6.68
N ASP A 403 14.06 -14.44 -6.47
CA ASP A 403 14.07 -13.40 -7.50
C ASP A 403 15.05 -13.71 -8.64
N SER A 404 15.21 -12.79 -9.60
CA SER A 404 16.14 -12.96 -10.73
C SER A 404 17.61 -13.03 -10.34
N ALA A 405 17.97 -12.59 -9.13
CA ALA A 405 19.31 -12.70 -8.56
C ALA A 405 19.46 -13.97 -7.68
N GLY A 406 18.45 -14.85 -7.65
CA GLY A 406 18.45 -16.05 -6.83
C GLY A 406 18.17 -15.80 -5.34
N ARG A 407 17.73 -14.59 -4.95
CA ARG A 407 17.42 -14.28 -3.55
C ARG A 407 16.12 -14.94 -3.13
N ASP A 408 16.17 -15.79 -2.11
CA ASP A 408 14.98 -16.32 -1.45
C ASP A 408 14.12 -15.19 -0.88
N GLN A 409 12.80 -15.36 -0.95
CA GLN A 409 11.83 -14.43 -0.39
C GLN A 409 11.41 -14.76 1.05
N GLY A 410 11.95 -15.84 1.63
CA GLY A 410 11.75 -16.20 3.04
C GLY A 410 10.42 -16.90 3.32
N PHE A 411 9.76 -17.44 2.29
CA PHE A 411 8.55 -18.25 2.44
C PHE A 411 8.47 -19.39 1.43
N THR A 412 7.75 -20.43 1.81
CA THR A 412 7.38 -21.54 0.93
C THR A 412 5.86 -21.65 0.85
N LEU A 413 5.37 -22.18 -0.27
CA LEU A 413 3.95 -22.35 -0.52
C LEU A 413 3.65 -23.82 -0.75
N GLU A 414 2.76 -24.39 0.06
CA GLU A 414 2.19 -25.70 -0.19
C GLU A 414 0.89 -25.56 -0.97
N ILE A 415 0.74 -26.27 -2.09
CA ILE A 415 -0.51 -26.38 -2.85
C ILE A 415 -1.02 -27.81 -2.74
N ASN A 416 -2.26 -27.97 -2.26
CA ASN A 416 -2.82 -29.27 -1.88
C ASN A 416 -3.26 -30.14 -3.06
N SER A 417 -3.60 -29.52 -4.19
CA SER A 417 -4.15 -30.22 -5.36
C SER A 417 -3.84 -29.44 -6.64
N LEU A 418 -3.78 -30.15 -7.78
CA LEU A 418 -3.48 -29.55 -9.08
C LEU A 418 -4.50 -28.46 -9.46
N PRO A 419 -4.08 -27.18 -9.60
CA PRO A 419 -4.96 -26.12 -10.09
C PRO A 419 -5.35 -26.34 -11.55
N THR A 420 -6.41 -25.68 -11.99
CA THR A 420 -6.80 -25.66 -13.41
C THR A 420 -5.96 -24.63 -14.17
N ALA A 421 -5.68 -24.88 -15.45
CA ALA A 421 -4.99 -23.92 -16.30
C ALA A 421 -5.71 -22.56 -16.29
N GLY A 422 -4.97 -21.50 -15.97
CA GLY A 422 -5.49 -20.14 -15.81
C GLY A 422 -5.90 -19.76 -14.38
N ASP A 423 -5.85 -20.68 -13.42
CA ASP A 423 -6.06 -20.36 -12.02
C ASP A 423 -4.95 -19.46 -11.48
N ARG A 424 -5.35 -18.52 -10.61
CA ARG A 424 -4.48 -17.50 -10.03
C ARG A 424 -4.64 -17.42 -8.52
N PHE A 425 -3.55 -17.14 -7.81
CA PHE A 425 -3.52 -16.99 -6.37
C PHE A 425 -2.82 -15.68 -5.99
N ILE A 426 -3.38 -14.96 -5.03
CA ILE A 426 -2.72 -13.85 -4.35
C ILE A 426 -2.06 -14.40 -3.09
N LEU A 427 -0.80 -14.07 -2.94
CA LEU A 427 0.08 -14.50 -1.87
C LEU A 427 0.39 -13.27 -1.01
N GLU A 428 0.04 -13.32 0.27
CA GLU A 428 0.14 -12.20 1.22
C GLU A 428 1.03 -12.60 2.40
N PRO A 429 2.37 -12.66 2.26
CA PRO A 429 3.25 -13.22 3.29
C PRO A 429 3.20 -12.42 4.60
N THR A 430 3.17 -11.09 4.48
CA THR A 430 3.34 -10.18 5.62
C THR A 430 2.06 -9.49 6.06
N ARG A 431 1.07 -9.32 5.16
CA ARG A 431 -0.10 -8.45 5.34
C ARG A 431 -0.82 -8.65 6.68
N ARG A 432 -0.98 -9.90 7.10
CA ARG A 432 -1.73 -10.25 8.32
C ARG A 432 -0.89 -10.30 9.60
N GLY A 433 0.43 -10.15 9.52
CA GLY A 433 1.31 -10.31 10.68
C GLY A 433 0.92 -9.44 11.88
N ALA A 434 0.43 -8.22 11.61
CA ALA A 434 0.05 -7.26 12.64
C ALA A 434 -1.31 -7.53 13.29
N THR A 435 -2.21 -8.27 12.64
CA THR A 435 -3.51 -8.67 13.24
C THR A 435 -3.45 -10.02 13.92
N ASP A 436 -2.54 -10.89 13.47
CA ASP A 436 -2.48 -12.27 13.94
C ASP A 436 -1.49 -12.43 15.11
N ILE A 437 -0.69 -11.40 15.45
CA ILE A 437 0.24 -11.44 16.59
C ILE A 437 -0.51 -11.47 17.93
N ALA A 438 -0.21 -12.46 18.76
CA ALA A 438 -0.79 -12.62 20.08
C ALA A 438 0.20 -13.29 21.03
N VAL A 439 0.16 -12.93 22.31
CA VAL A 439 0.90 -13.61 23.38
C VAL A 439 0.18 -14.91 23.72
N VAL A 440 0.92 -16.02 23.81
CA VAL A 440 0.40 -17.35 24.17
C VAL A 440 0.97 -17.88 25.48
N LEU A 441 2.10 -17.32 25.93
CA LEU A 441 2.74 -17.68 27.19
C LEU A 441 1.99 -17.03 28.36
N ASP A 442 1.50 -17.86 29.29
CA ASP A 442 0.60 -17.46 30.36
C ASP A 442 1.27 -17.37 31.74
N GLN A 443 2.41 -18.05 31.94
CA GLN A 443 3.11 -18.07 33.22
C GLN A 443 4.48 -17.36 33.18
N PRO A 444 4.75 -16.40 34.09
CA PRO A 444 6.02 -15.64 34.09
C PRO A 444 7.26 -16.51 34.35
N ASP A 445 7.10 -17.68 34.97
CA ASP A 445 8.18 -18.61 35.26
C ASP A 445 8.67 -19.39 34.03
N GLN A 446 7.87 -19.44 32.96
CA GLN A 446 8.22 -20.05 31.66
C GLN A 446 9.15 -19.18 30.80
N LEU A 447 9.38 -17.91 31.17
CA LEU A 447 10.31 -17.04 30.45
C LEU A 447 11.74 -17.58 30.58
N ALA A 448 12.29 -18.05 29.47
CA ALA A 448 13.59 -18.71 29.42
C ALA A 448 14.77 -17.73 29.39
N PHE A 449 15.15 -17.20 30.55
CA PHE A 449 16.19 -16.17 30.69
C PHE A 449 17.61 -16.74 30.86
N ALA A 450 17.73 -17.98 31.32
CA ALA A 450 19.01 -18.62 31.54
C ALA A 450 19.56 -19.23 30.24
N ALA A 451 20.88 -19.27 30.09
CA ALA A 451 21.48 -20.01 28.98
C ALA A 451 21.55 -21.52 29.29
N PRO A 452 21.47 -22.40 28.28
CA PRO A 452 21.32 -23.83 28.47
C PRO A 452 22.59 -24.54 28.97
N PHE A 453 23.75 -23.97 28.68
CA PHE A 453 25.05 -24.50 29.09
C PHE A 453 25.81 -23.52 29.97
N LYS A 454 26.63 -24.05 30.86
CA LYS A 454 27.61 -23.31 31.64
C LYS A 454 29.00 -23.91 31.44
N ALA A 455 30.03 -23.07 31.52
CA ALA A 455 31.41 -23.53 31.54
C ALA A 455 32.06 -23.22 32.88
N GLU A 456 32.86 -24.15 33.39
CA GLU A 456 33.57 -24.02 34.65
C GLU A 456 35.04 -24.44 34.47
N ALA A 457 35.93 -23.80 35.21
CA ALA A 457 37.33 -24.20 35.30
C ALA A 457 37.52 -25.05 36.55
N GLU A 458 38.30 -26.12 36.45
CA GLU A 458 38.60 -26.95 37.61
C GLU A 458 39.46 -26.19 38.64
N LEU A 459 39.12 -26.33 39.92
CA LEU A 459 39.83 -25.65 41.03
C LEU A 459 41.31 -26.10 41.16
N GLN A 460 41.66 -27.23 40.55
CA GLN A 460 43.01 -27.79 40.57
C GLN A 460 43.89 -27.29 39.40
N ASN A 461 43.36 -26.42 38.53
CA ASN A 461 44.12 -25.84 37.44
C ASN A 461 45.31 -25.04 37.99
N LYS A 462 46.47 -25.22 37.35
CA LYS A 462 47.74 -24.59 37.76
C LYS A 462 48.02 -23.31 36.97
N GLY A 463 47.51 -23.21 35.74
CA GLY A 463 47.58 -22.02 34.93
C GLY A 463 46.56 -20.95 35.35
N ASN A 464 46.65 -19.78 34.74
CA ASN A 464 45.68 -18.69 34.91
C ASN A 464 44.68 -18.63 33.74
N GLY A 465 44.45 -19.76 33.08
CA GLY A 465 43.48 -19.88 32.00
C GLY A 465 42.06 -19.66 32.50
N THR A 466 41.32 -18.77 31.86
CA THR A 466 39.91 -18.49 32.17
C THR A 466 39.04 -18.87 30.98
N ILE A 467 37.99 -19.65 31.25
CA ILE A 467 37.00 -20.02 30.25
C ILE A 467 35.79 -19.11 30.39
N GLY A 468 35.39 -18.52 29.27
CA GLY A 468 34.17 -17.73 29.15
C GLY A 468 32.94 -18.64 29.14
N GLN A 469 31.80 -18.08 29.53
CA GLN A 469 30.54 -18.78 29.50
C GLN A 469 30.10 -19.09 28.04
N PRO A 470 29.53 -20.27 27.75
CA PRO A 470 29.18 -20.66 26.40
C PRO A 470 27.93 -19.92 25.91
N SER A 471 27.94 -19.59 24.61
CA SER A 471 26.82 -19.09 23.82
C SER A 471 26.36 -20.18 22.86
N VAL A 472 25.06 -20.49 22.85
CA VAL A 472 24.44 -21.35 21.84
C VAL A 472 23.78 -20.49 20.79
N GLU A 473 23.99 -20.81 19.50
CA GLU A 473 23.47 -20.04 18.37
C GLU A 473 22.73 -20.89 17.32
N MET A 474 23.08 -22.17 17.17
CA MET A 474 22.56 -23.01 16.08
C MET A 474 22.17 -24.41 16.58
N VAL A 475 20.99 -24.87 16.13
CA VAL A 475 20.42 -26.21 16.36
C VAL A 475 20.01 -26.75 15.01
N LEU A 476 20.59 -27.87 14.58
CA LEU A 476 20.28 -28.53 13.30
C LEU A 476 20.07 -30.02 13.51
N ASP A 477 19.16 -30.65 12.76
CA ASP A 477 19.21 -32.08 12.47
C ASP A 477 20.26 -32.36 11.37
N PRO A 478 21.36 -33.08 11.67
CA PRO A 478 22.37 -33.43 10.68
C PRO A 478 21.85 -34.30 9.51
N ALA A 479 20.69 -34.95 9.66
CA ALA A 479 20.11 -35.81 8.63
C ALA A 479 19.48 -35.02 7.46
N THR A 480 19.19 -33.73 7.63
CA THR A 480 18.51 -32.88 6.64
C THR A 480 19.42 -31.84 5.98
N LEU A 481 20.73 -31.86 6.29
CA LEU A 481 21.71 -30.97 5.65
C LEU A 481 22.01 -31.38 4.19
N PRO A 482 22.15 -30.42 3.25
CA PRO A 482 22.22 -28.97 3.42
C PRO A 482 20.89 -28.24 3.12
N GLN A 483 19.79 -28.95 2.96
CA GLN A 483 18.54 -28.39 2.42
C GLN A 483 17.41 -28.53 3.42
N ALA A 484 17.21 -27.47 4.21
CA ALA A 484 15.93 -26.95 4.72
C ALA A 484 16.11 -26.33 6.11
N ASN A 485 15.71 -25.06 6.24
CA ASN A 485 15.42 -24.33 7.47
C ASN A 485 16.63 -23.93 8.32
N PHE A 486 16.94 -22.63 8.27
CA PHE A 486 18.05 -22.00 9.00
C PHE A 486 17.77 -21.86 10.52
N VAL A 487 16.53 -22.10 10.94
CA VAL A 487 16.06 -22.09 12.33
C VAL A 487 14.87 -23.06 12.41
N ALA A 488 14.71 -23.70 13.58
CA ALA A 488 13.49 -24.39 14.05
C ALA A 488 13.54 -25.93 14.14
N ASP A 489 14.58 -26.47 14.77
CA ASP A 489 14.35 -27.66 15.60
C ASP A 489 14.26 -27.23 17.07
N ASP A 490 13.14 -27.57 17.73
CA ASP A 490 12.96 -27.32 19.15
C ASP A 490 14.12 -27.92 19.95
N LEU A 491 14.74 -27.12 20.81
CA LEU A 491 15.72 -27.62 21.76
C LEU A 491 15.07 -28.73 22.58
N ARG A 492 15.65 -29.94 22.56
CA ARG A 492 15.17 -31.04 23.39
C ARG A 492 15.94 -31.09 24.69
N LEU A 493 15.20 -31.01 25.80
CA LEU A 493 15.77 -31.03 27.15
C LEU A 493 16.66 -32.27 27.39
N ASP A 494 16.27 -33.44 26.87
CA ASP A 494 17.05 -34.67 27.02
C ASP A 494 18.38 -34.60 26.26
N ASN A 495 18.41 -33.98 25.08
CA ASN A 495 19.64 -33.74 24.32
C ASN A 495 20.55 -32.72 25.03
N LEU A 496 19.97 -31.66 25.60
CA LEU A 496 20.73 -30.70 26.40
C LEU A 496 21.34 -31.34 27.66
N LYS A 497 20.59 -32.21 28.35
CA LYS A 497 21.07 -32.94 29.54
C LYS A 497 22.15 -33.97 29.21
N ALA A 498 22.19 -34.50 27.98
CA ALA A 498 23.27 -35.40 27.54
C ALA A 498 24.61 -34.68 27.44
N VAL A 499 24.60 -33.38 27.12
CA VAL A 499 25.77 -32.49 27.17
C VAL A 499 26.01 -32.06 28.63
N ASN A 500 26.42 -33.02 29.45
CA ASN A 500 26.76 -32.79 30.85
C ASN A 500 28.19 -33.23 31.15
N ASN A 501 28.94 -32.40 31.87
CA ASN A 501 30.34 -32.63 32.21
C ASN A 501 31.24 -32.97 31.00
N MET A 502 31.05 -32.31 29.86
CA MET A 502 32.01 -32.41 28.75
C MET A 502 33.33 -31.75 29.14
N GLY A 503 34.37 -32.56 29.34
CA GLY A 503 35.70 -32.09 29.71
C GLY A 503 36.52 -31.60 28.51
N LEU A 504 37.24 -30.50 28.70
CA LEU A 504 38.24 -29.92 27.83
C LEU A 504 39.55 -29.86 28.62
N ARG A 505 40.63 -30.42 28.10
CA ARG A 505 41.95 -30.40 28.73
C ARG A 505 42.95 -29.67 27.84
N TYR A 506 43.73 -28.77 28.42
CA TYR A 506 44.83 -28.15 27.69
C TYR A 506 46.01 -29.12 27.54
N ASP A 507 46.45 -29.30 26.30
CA ASP A 507 47.65 -30.07 25.94
C ASP A 507 48.74 -29.13 25.40
N GLU A 508 49.83 -29.04 26.15
CA GLU A 508 50.96 -28.18 25.82
C GLU A 508 51.71 -28.64 24.55
N ALA A 509 51.75 -29.94 24.26
CA ALA A 509 52.48 -30.47 23.10
C ALA A 509 51.80 -30.09 21.78
N THR A 510 50.48 -29.95 21.78
CA THR A 510 49.68 -29.59 20.60
C THR A 510 49.16 -28.16 20.64
N SER A 511 49.45 -27.41 21.72
CA SER A 511 48.93 -26.05 21.97
C SER A 511 47.41 -25.96 21.73
N SER A 512 46.68 -26.97 22.18
CA SER A 512 45.25 -27.14 21.86
C SER A 512 44.45 -27.55 23.08
N MET A 513 43.18 -27.16 23.10
CA MET A 513 42.17 -27.65 24.02
C MET A 513 41.60 -28.97 23.48
N VAL A 514 41.98 -30.09 24.07
CA VAL A 514 41.58 -31.44 23.65
C VAL A 514 40.34 -31.87 24.42
N PHE A 515 39.36 -32.48 23.75
CA PHE A 515 38.17 -33.00 24.42
C PHE A 515 38.48 -34.31 25.17
N ASN A 516 37.99 -34.44 26.40
CA ASN A 516 38.19 -35.63 27.21
C ASN A 516 37.38 -36.81 26.61
N THR A 517 38.03 -37.98 26.50
CA THR A 517 37.39 -39.23 26.09
C THR A 517 37.32 -40.21 27.26
N PRO A 518 36.23 -40.97 27.44
CA PRO A 518 35.04 -41.04 26.58
C PRO A 518 34.14 -39.79 26.70
N LEU A 519 33.47 -39.43 25.61
CA LEU A 519 32.46 -38.37 25.62
C LEU A 519 31.25 -38.79 26.49
N PRO A 520 30.48 -37.83 27.03
CA PRO A 520 29.30 -38.14 27.83
C PRO A 520 28.27 -38.99 27.06
N PRO A 521 27.52 -39.88 27.74
CA PRO A 521 26.47 -40.68 27.10
C PRO A 521 25.46 -39.81 26.36
N GLY A 522 25.21 -40.14 25.09
CA GLY A 522 24.32 -39.38 24.20
C GLY A 522 25.04 -38.38 23.30
N VAL A 523 26.26 -37.94 23.64
CA VAL A 523 27.11 -37.16 22.73
C VAL A 523 27.81 -38.11 21.76
N VAL A 524 27.46 -38.00 20.47
CA VAL A 524 27.94 -38.89 19.41
C VAL A 524 29.31 -38.43 18.90
N SER A 525 29.45 -37.13 18.63
CA SER A 525 30.70 -36.55 18.12
C SER A 525 30.75 -35.04 18.31
N ILE A 526 31.95 -34.48 18.21
CA ILE A 526 32.18 -33.04 18.18
C ILE A 526 32.78 -32.70 16.81
N THR A 527 32.24 -31.69 16.15
CA THR A 527 32.59 -31.34 14.76
C THR A 527 32.91 -29.86 14.60
N THR A 528 33.51 -29.51 13.46
CA THR A 528 33.63 -28.11 13.02
C THR A 528 32.25 -27.48 12.83
N VAL A 529 32.13 -26.18 13.09
CA VAL A 529 30.85 -25.47 12.93
C VAL A 529 30.37 -25.54 11.47
N PRO A 530 29.11 -25.93 11.22
CA PRO A 530 28.53 -25.90 9.88
C PRO A 530 28.56 -24.47 9.32
N THR A 531 29.05 -24.28 8.09
CA THR A 531 29.15 -22.96 7.44
C THR A 531 28.08 -22.80 6.34
N GLU A 532 27.46 -21.63 6.27
CA GLU A 532 26.40 -21.28 5.30
C GLU A 532 26.92 -21.16 3.85
N GLY A 533 26.10 -21.52 2.87
CA GLY A 533 26.21 -21.04 1.47
C GLY A 533 27.38 -21.55 0.63
N MET A 534 28.25 -22.42 1.15
CA MET A 534 29.32 -23.05 0.37
C MET A 534 28.99 -24.49 -0.01
N THR A 535 29.44 -24.94 -1.18
CA THR A 535 29.51 -26.36 -1.56
C THR A 535 30.57 -27.14 -0.75
N ALA A 536 30.87 -26.73 0.48
CA ALA A 536 32.06 -27.12 1.22
C ALA A 536 31.75 -28.09 2.37
N ALA A 537 32.37 -29.27 2.27
CA ALA A 537 32.66 -30.28 3.29
C ALA A 537 31.67 -30.46 4.46
N ALA A 538 31.09 -31.66 4.54
CA ALA A 538 30.37 -32.13 5.73
C ALA A 538 31.17 -31.84 7.02
N PRO A 539 30.50 -31.51 8.15
CA PRO A 539 31.16 -31.23 9.41
C PRO A 539 32.19 -32.31 9.76
N VAL A 540 33.43 -31.91 10.01
CA VAL A 540 34.54 -32.84 10.27
C VAL A 540 34.67 -33.04 11.77
N ALA A 541 34.80 -34.29 12.21
CA ALA A 541 35.03 -34.61 13.62
C ALA A 541 36.36 -34.01 14.11
N ILE A 542 36.32 -33.29 15.23
CA ILE A 542 37.48 -32.65 15.84
C ILE A 542 37.78 -33.26 17.21
N SER A 543 39.06 -33.47 17.50
CA SER A 543 39.54 -33.95 18.80
C SER A 543 40.04 -32.82 19.70
N GLY A 544 40.29 -31.63 19.15
CA GLY A 544 40.70 -30.47 19.92
C GLY A 544 40.66 -29.18 19.12
N LEU A 545 40.79 -28.07 19.84
CA LEU A 545 40.71 -26.71 19.33
C LEU A 545 42.05 -25.99 19.57
N PRO A 546 42.73 -25.50 18.53
CA PRO A 546 44.01 -24.80 18.69
C PRO A 546 43.82 -23.50 19.46
N ILE A 547 44.74 -23.21 20.38
CA ILE A 547 44.76 -21.95 21.13
C ILE A 547 46.17 -21.36 21.16
N THR A 548 46.25 -20.03 21.25
CA THR A 548 47.49 -19.30 21.52
C THR A 548 47.49 -18.85 22.99
N PRO A 549 48.32 -19.46 23.86
CA PRO A 549 48.36 -19.10 25.28
C PRO A 549 48.70 -17.63 25.50
N GLY A 550 47.96 -16.98 26.41
CA GLY A 550 48.13 -15.56 26.75
C GLY A 550 47.37 -14.59 25.85
N GLN A 551 46.61 -15.08 24.87
CA GLN A 551 45.67 -14.30 24.05
C GLN A 551 44.22 -14.68 24.37
N ALA A 552 43.28 -13.84 23.95
CA ALA A 552 41.86 -14.22 23.92
C ALA A 552 41.61 -15.08 22.67
N ASN A 553 41.29 -16.35 22.87
CA ASN A 553 41.01 -17.31 21.81
C ASN A 553 39.50 -17.55 21.73
N GLN A 554 38.93 -17.57 20.53
CA GLN A 554 37.56 -18.01 20.33
C GLN A 554 37.54 -19.51 20.04
N LEU A 555 36.75 -20.23 20.82
CA LEU A 555 36.46 -21.65 20.67
C LEU A 555 35.07 -21.76 20.06
N SER A 556 35.00 -22.33 18.87
CA SER A 556 33.75 -22.53 18.13
C SER A 556 33.70 -23.98 17.65
N TYR A 557 32.69 -24.72 18.09
CA TYR A 557 32.54 -26.14 17.79
C TYR A 557 31.07 -26.56 17.84
N ALA A 558 30.73 -27.62 17.12
CA ALA A 558 29.38 -28.19 17.09
C ALA A 558 29.35 -29.54 17.82
N VAL A 559 28.40 -29.70 18.74
CA VAL A 559 28.19 -30.93 19.53
C VAL A 559 27.01 -31.70 18.96
N VAL A 560 27.26 -32.89 18.42
CA VAL A 560 26.20 -33.76 17.87
C VAL A 560 25.75 -34.73 18.95
N VAL A 561 24.47 -34.67 19.29
CA VAL A 561 23.81 -35.45 20.33
C VAL A 561 22.74 -36.32 19.71
N ASN A 562 22.64 -37.58 20.13
CA ASN A 562 21.55 -38.47 19.78
C ASN A 562 21.00 -39.15 21.03
N VAL A 563 19.80 -38.74 21.43
CA VAL A 563 19.03 -39.37 22.52
C VAL A 563 17.66 -39.74 21.97
N GLY A 564 17.22 -40.97 22.23
CA GLY A 564 15.89 -41.43 21.83
C GLY A 564 15.66 -41.50 20.32
N GLY A 565 16.72 -41.58 19.50
CA GLY A 565 16.63 -41.65 18.04
C GLY A 565 16.53 -40.31 17.33
N VAL A 566 16.57 -39.19 18.06
CA VAL A 566 16.59 -37.84 17.51
C VAL A 566 18.02 -37.30 17.57
N THR A 567 18.58 -36.91 16.42
CA THR A 567 19.90 -36.29 16.36
C THR A 567 19.77 -34.76 16.34
N GLN A 568 20.51 -34.07 17.21
CA GLN A 568 20.60 -32.60 17.22
C GLN A 568 22.05 -32.16 17.30
N SER A 569 22.40 -31.11 16.57
CA SER A 569 23.73 -30.48 16.61
C SER A 569 23.65 -29.11 17.26
N PHE A 570 24.39 -28.88 18.35
CA PHE A 570 24.48 -27.58 19.05
C PHE A 570 25.78 -26.87 18.71
N THR A 571 25.73 -25.68 18.10
CA THR A 571 26.92 -24.84 17.94
C THR A 571 27.17 -24.07 19.23
N ILE A 572 28.36 -24.27 19.81
CA ILE A 572 28.82 -23.62 21.04
C ILE A 572 29.96 -22.67 20.68
N ASN A 573 29.76 -21.40 21.00
CA ASN A 573 30.76 -20.35 20.92
C ASN A 573 31.17 -19.93 22.34
N GLN A 574 32.46 -19.94 22.64
CA GLN A 574 33.00 -19.53 23.94
C GLN A 574 34.41 -18.96 23.78
N THR A 575 34.86 -18.16 24.73
CA THR A 575 36.22 -17.61 24.72
C THR A 575 37.08 -18.32 25.75
N ILE A 576 38.35 -18.54 25.45
CA ILE A 576 39.35 -18.92 26.47
C ILE A 576 40.50 -17.92 26.44
N SER A 577 40.87 -17.41 27.61
CA SER A 577 41.94 -16.42 27.76
C SER A 577 42.92 -16.83 28.84
N GLY A 578 44.03 -16.10 28.97
CA GLY A 578 45.10 -16.44 29.91
C GLY A 578 46.01 -17.54 29.40
N ARG A 579 46.86 -18.07 30.28
CA ARG A 579 47.86 -19.10 29.99
C ARG A 579 47.51 -20.37 30.79
N PRO A 580 46.68 -21.27 30.23
CA PRO A 580 46.50 -22.59 30.81
C PRO A 580 47.84 -23.36 30.81
N GLN A 581 48.05 -24.17 31.83
CA GLN A 581 49.18 -25.10 31.95
C GLN A 581 48.76 -26.52 31.55
N ASN A 582 49.74 -27.37 31.20
CA ASN A 582 49.48 -28.72 30.72
C ASN A 582 48.61 -29.51 31.73
N ASN A 583 47.55 -30.12 31.22
CA ASN A 583 46.50 -30.81 31.98
C ASN A 583 45.54 -29.94 32.80
N ASP A 584 45.53 -28.62 32.63
CA ASP A 584 44.42 -27.80 33.13
C ASP A 584 43.11 -28.25 32.45
N GLN A 585 42.06 -28.38 33.25
CA GLN A 585 40.76 -28.91 32.84
C GLN A 585 39.65 -27.86 32.96
N PHE A 586 38.75 -27.91 32.01
CA PHE A 586 37.57 -27.08 31.95
C PHE A 586 36.40 -27.97 31.58
N THR A 587 35.21 -27.65 32.07
CA THR A 587 34.01 -28.43 31.79
C THR A 587 32.97 -27.54 31.14
N VAL A 588 32.22 -28.12 30.20
CA VAL A 588 30.99 -27.54 29.65
C VAL A 588 29.87 -28.50 29.98
N GLY A 589 28.80 -28.00 30.58
CA GLY A 589 27.70 -28.86 31.02
C GLY A 589 26.36 -28.13 31.05
N PHE A 590 25.30 -28.91 31.14
CA PHE A 590 23.94 -28.43 31.29
C PHE A 590 23.79 -27.51 32.51
N ASN A 591 23.12 -26.38 32.32
CA ASN A 591 22.93 -25.37 33.35
C ASN A 591 21.75 -25.74 34.28
N GLN A 592 21.95 -26.75 35.12
CA GLN A 592 20.89 -27.34 35.94
C GLN A 592 20.28 -26.39 36.99
N ASN A 593 21.01 -25.39 37.47
CA ASN A 593 20.60 -24.45 38.53
C ASN A 593 20.69 -22.98 38.08
N GLY A 594 20.48 -22.73 36.78
CA GLY A 594 20.64 -21.41 36.15
C GLY A 594 19.59 -20.36 36.53
N VAL A 595 18.90 -20.46 37.66
CA VAL A 595 17.75 -19.59 38.01
C VAL A 595 18.11 -18.10 38.12
N SER A 596 19.38 -17.78 38.36
CA SER A 596 19.91 -16.41 38.40
C SER A 596 20.74 -16.04 37.15
N ASP A 597 20.78 -16.92 36.15
CA ASP A 597 21.45 -16.65 34.88
C ASP A 597 20.55 -15.80 33.98
N ASN A 598 21.10 -14.70 33.46
CA ASN A 598 20.40 -13.75 32.60
C ASN A 598 20.93 -13.72 31.17
N ARG A 599 21.86 -14.61 30.79
CA ARG A 599 22.53 -14.54 29.49
C ARG A 599 21.56 -14.57 28.31
N ASN A 600 20.49 -15.36 28.39
CA ASN A 600 19.48 -15.39 27.33
C ASN A 600 18.58 -14.16 27.35
N ALA A 601 18.24 -13.64 28.55
CA ALA A 601 17.49 -12.38 28.68
C ALA A 601 18.26 -11.18 28.12
N LEU A 602 19.58 -11.13 28.31
CA LEU A 602 20.44 -10.10 27.72
C LEU A 602 20.46 -10.20 26.19
N LYS A 603 20.60 -11.41 25.63
CA LYS A 603 20.49 -11.63 24.17
C LYS A 603 19.11 -11.23 23.62
N LEU A 604 18.06 -11.47 24.40
CA LEU A 604 16.69 -11.07 24.07
C LEU A 604 16.57 -9.54 24.07
N ALA A 605 17.12 -8.85 25.07
CA ALA A 605 17.16 -7.40 25.12
C ALA A 605 17.98 -6.80 23.95
N ASP A 606 19.09 -7.45 23.58
CA ASP A 606 19.94 -7.02 22.46
C ASP A 606 19.22 -7.07 21.10
N LEU A 607 18.14 -7.87 20.96
CA LEU A 607 17.32 -7.89 19.73
C LEU A 607 16.77 -6.51 19.38
N GLN A 608 16.58 -5.62 20.36
CA GLN A 608 16.15 -4.24 20.13
C GLN A 608 17.01 -3.53 19.08
N ASN A 609 18.32 -3.80 19.07
CA ASN A 609 19.30 -3.12 18.23
C ASN A 609 19.81 -4.00 17.08
N LYS A 610 19.42 -5.28 17.01
CA LYS A 610 19.86 -6.17 15.93
C LYS A 610 19.13 -5.83 14.63
N GLN A 611 19.89 -5.85 13.54
CA GLN A 611 19.38 -5.62 12.20
C GLN A 611 18.78 -6.91 11.61
N VAL A 612 17.52 -7.18 11.97
CA VAL A 612 16.81 -8.44 11.65
C VAL A 612 15.66 -8.27 10.66
N VAL A 613 15.30 -7.04 10.30
CA VAL A 613 14.19 -6.78 9.36
C VAL A 613 14.74 -6.46 7.98
N GLY A 614 14.29 -7.19 6.95
CA GLY A 614 14.61 -6.89 5.54
C GLY A 614 16.09 -7.08 5.17
N VAL A 615 16.72 -8.11 5.70
CA VAL A 615 18.12 -8.48 5.43
C VAL A 615 18.24 -9.00 3.99
N ASP A 616 19.25 -8.54 3.25
CA ASP A 616 19.64 -9.09 1.95
C ASP A 616 20.68 -10.19 2.17
N ALA A 617 20.26 -11.43 1.97
CA ALA A 617 21.11 -12.61 2.16
C ALA A 617 22.34 -12.66 1.24
N ASN A 618 22.35 -11.91 0.12
CA ASN A 618 23.45 -11.96 -0.85
C ASN A 618 24.61 -11.03 -0.52
N ILE A 619 24.46 -10.15 0.48
CA ILE A 619 25.50 -9.19 0.87
C ILE A 619 26.13 -9.67 2.18
N THR A 620 27.30 -10.30 2.06
CA THR A 620 28.08 -10.80 3.20
C THR A 620 29.05 -9.74 3.71
N GLY A 621 29.12 -9.54 5.04
CA GLY A 621 30.12 -8.66 5.68
C GLY A 621 29.71 -7.19 5.82
N ILE A 622 28.53 -6.81 5.31
CA ILE A 622 27.86 -5.53 5.59
C ILE A 622 26.46 -5.86 6.07
N ALA A 623 26.03 -5.25 7.16
CA ALA A 623 24.71 -5.49 7.69
C ALA A 623 23.68 -4.67 6.88
N THR A 624 22.78 -5.37 6.19
CA THR A 624 21.81 -4.78 5.24
C THR A 624 20.40 -4.63 5.80
N GLY A 625 20.11 -5.28 6.93
CA GLY A 625 18.82 -5.18 7.59
C GLY A 625 18.70 -3.93 8.44
N VAL A 626 17.51 -3.72 9.00
CA VAL A 626 17.23 -2.64 9.95
C VAL A 626 16.77 -3.21 11.29
N SER A 627 16.95 -2.45 12.37
CA SER A 627 16.41 -2.81 13.68
C SER A 627 14.88 -2.69 13.70
N PHE A 628 14.23 -3.20 14.74
CA PHE A 628 12.78 -3.04 14.88
C PHE A 628 12.35 -1.57 14.96
N ASN A 629 13.13 -0.73 15.64
CA ASN A 629 12.86 0.70 15.76
C ASN A 629 13.06 1.41 14.42
N ASP A 630 14.17 1.13 13.74
CA ASP A 630 14.49 1.73 12.45
C ASP A 630 13.49 1.30 11.38
N GLY A 631 13.11 0.01 11.35
CA GLY A 631 12.11 -0.49 10.40
C GLY A 631 10.72 0.12 10.58
N TYR A 632 10.31 0.44 11.83
CA TYR A 632 9.11 1.23 12.07
C TYR A 632 9.32 2.71 11.69
N GLY A 633 10.48 3.27 12.02
CA GLY A 633 10.89 4.63 11.67
C GLY A 633 10.83 4.90 10.17
N ASP A 634 11.40 4.02 9.34
CA ASP A 634 11.38 4.09 7.88
C ASP A 634 9.96 4.11 7.32
N MET A 635 9.06 3.31 7.91
CA MET A 635 7.65 3.29 7.51
C MET A 635 6.96 4.62 7.84
N VAL A 636 7.17 5.16 9.04
CA VAL A 636 6.64 6.47 9.47
C VAL A 636 7.23 7.58 8.61
N GLU A 637 8.53 7.57 8.33
CA GLU A 637 9.21 8.56 7.50
C GLU A 637 8.66 8.56 6.06
N ARG A 638 8.45 7.37 5.48
CA ARG A 638 7.86 7.25 4.14
C ARG A 638 6.45 7.85 4.10
N VAL A 639 5.60 7.52 5.06
CA VAL A 639 4.23 8.06 5.12
C VAL A 639 4.26 9.57 5.37
N GLY A 640 5.11 10.06 6.27
CA GLY A 640 5.28 11.48 6.55
C GLY A 640 5.78 12.28 5.34
N THR A 641 6.74 11.72 4.59
CA THR A 641 7.26 12.32 3.35
C THR A 641 6.18 12.41 2.28
N LEU A 642 5.43 11.32 2.05
CA LEU A 642 4.31 11.32 1.11
C LEU A 642 3.18 12.27 1.54
N THR A 643 2.97 12.44 2.84
CA THR A 643 1.98 13.38 3.40
C THR A 643 2.40 14.83 3.15
N ALA A 644 3.67 15.16 3.40
CA ALA A 644 4.23 16.48 3.09
C ALA A 644 4.14 16.79 1.60
N GLN A 645 4.43 15.81 0.74
CA GLN A 645 4.27 15.92 -0.71
C GLN A 645 2.82 16.19 -1.10
N ALA A 646 1.86 15.40 -0.57
CA ALA A 646 0.43 15.58 -0.86
C ALA A 646 -0.10 16.96 -0.43
N ARG A 647 0.42 17.54 0.67
CA ARG A 647 0.08 18.91 1.07
C ARG A 647 0.58 19.95 0.06
N GLN A 648 1.79 19.78 -0.47
CA GLN A 648 2.32 20.68 -1.50
C GLN A 648 1.57 20.53 -2.83
N ASP A 649 1.26 19.30 -3.21
CA ASP A 649 0.47 19.01 -4.39
C ASP A 649 -0.93 19.65 -4.27
N ASP A 650 -1.58 19.61 -3.10
CA ASP A 650 -2.88 20.25 -2.91
C ASP A 650 -2.82 21.76 -3.14
N ILE A 651 -1.80 22.43 -2.59
CA ILE A 651 -1.58 23.87 -2.80
C ILE A 651 -1.34 24.18 -4.29
N ALA A 652 -0.46 23.41 -4.95
CA ALA A 652 -0.10 23.62 -6.35
C ALA A 652 -1.29 23.36 -7.28
N THR A 653 -1.98 22.24 -7.10
CA THR A 653 -3.13 21.85 -7.93
C THR A 653 -4.34 22.76 -7.68
N GLY A 654 -4.54 23.23 -6.45
CA GLY A 654 -5.55 24.23 -6.11
C GLY A 654 -5.27 25.58 -6.78
N ALA A 655 -4.00 26.01 -6.84
CA ALA A 655 -3.61 27.21 -7.58
C ALA A 655 -3.84 27.07 -9.10
N ILE A 656 -3.55 25.90 -9.68
CA ILE A 656 -3.81 25.62 -11.10
C ILE A 656 -5.32 25.64 -11.40
N LEU A 657 -6.13 25.02 -10.54
CA LEU A 657 -7.59 25.04 -10.66
C LEU A 657 -8.12 26.48 -10.58
N LYS A 658 -7.65 27.26 -9.61
CA LYS A 658 -8.01 28.67 -9.48
C LYS A 658 -7.64 29.47 -10.74
N GLN A 659 -6.41 29.33 -11.23
CA GLN A 659 -5.97 30.01 -12.45
C GLN A 659 -6.82 29.60 -13.66
N SER A 660 -7.14 28.32 -13.80
CA SER A 660 -7.97 27.81 -14.91
C SER A 660 -9.40 28.35 -14.83
N THR A 661 -9.93 28.47 -13.62
CA THR A 661 -11.24 29.08 -13.33
C THR A 661 -11.24 30.55 -13.69
N ASP A 662 -10.24 31.31 -13.23
CA ASP A 662 -10.11 32.74 -13.48
C ASP A 662 -9.91 33.01 -14.99
N ASN A 663 -9.11 32.20 -15.69
CA ASN A 663 -8.93 32.29 -17.14
C ASN A 663 -10.25 32.06 -17.88
N ARG A 664 -10.99 30.98 -17.56
CA ARG A 664 -12.31 30.72 -18.16
C ARG A 664 -13.27 31.88 -17.89
N ASN A 665 -13.30 32.37 -16.66
CA ASN A 665 -14.23 33.42 -16.25
C ASN A 665 -13.91 34.77 -16.91
N SER A 666 -12.63 35.12 -17.11
CA SER A 666 -12.26 36.36 -17.80
C SER A 666 -12.80 36.48 -19.22
N LEU A 667 -13.05 35.34 -19.88
CA LEU A 667 -13.64 35.30 -21.21
C LEU A 667 -15.15 35.05 -21.19
N SER A 668 -15.60 34.07 -20.39
CA SER A 668 -16.95 33.49 -20.53
C SER A 668 -17.93 33.94 -19.43
N ALA A 669 -17.44 34.55 -18.35
CA ALA A 669 -18.31 35.00 -17.26
C ALA A 669 -19.02 36.32 -17.60
N VAL A 670 -20.15 36.55 -16.93
CA VAL A 670 -20.94 37.78 -17.07
C VAL A 670 -20.27 38.89 -16.27
N ASN A 671 -20.04 40.04 -16.91
CA ASN A 671 -19.57 41.25 -16.24
C ASN A 671 -20.76 42.20 -16.04
N LEU A 672 -21.14 42.44 -14.78
CA LEU A 672 -22.30 43.28 -14.46
C LEU A 672 -22.18 44.70 -14.97
N ASP A 673 -20.97 45.28 -14.98
CA ASP A 673 -20.77 46.65 -15.45
C ASP A 673 -20.96 46.74 -16.97
N GLU A 674 -20.46 45.74 -17.70
CA GLU A 674 -20.64 45.62 -19.15
C GLU A 674 -22.11 45.37 -19.51
N GLU A 675 -22.77 44.44 -18.81
CA GLU A 675 -24.19 44.17 -19.02
C GLU A 675 -25.07 45.36 -18.66
N ALA A 676 -24.76 46.11 -17.59
CA ALA A 676 -25.51 47.32 -17.23
C ALA A 676 -25.36 48.42 -18.28
N ALA A 677 -24.14 48.64 -18.80
CA ALA A 677 -23.92 49.58 -19.88
C ALA A 677 -24.65 49.17 -21.17
N ASN A 678 -24.60 47.89 -21.52
CA ASN A 678 -25.33 47.31 -22.66
C ASN A 678 -26.84 47.46 -22.48
N LEU A 679 -27.37 47.24 -21.28
CA LEU A 679 -28.79 47.41 -20.97
C LEU A 679 -29.24 48.85 -21.25
N ILE A 680 -28.51 49.85 -20.75
CA ILE A 680 -28.81 51.27 -21.00
C ILE A 680 -28.73 51.57 -22.51
N GLN A 681 -27.70 51.07 -23.20
CA GLN A 681 -27.53 51.27 -24.64
C GLN A 681 -28.70 50.68 -25.44
N PHE A 682 -29.13 49.46 -25.11
CA PHE A 682 -30.21 48.78 -25.79
C PHE A 682 -31.59 49.39 -25.46
N GLU A 683 -31.79 49.94 -24.27
CA GLU A 683 -32.96 50.74 -23.92
C GLU A 683 -33.05 52.02 -24.77
N GLN A 684 -31.92 52.71 -24.97
CA GLN A 684 -31.86 53.87 -25.87
C GLN A 684 -32.19 53.49 -27.32
N TYR A 685 -31.65 52.37 -27.82
CA TYR A 685 -31.97 51.86 -29.17
C TYR A 685 -33.44 51.47 -29.33
N TYR A 686 -34.03 50.87 -28.30
CA TYR A 686 -35.44 50.53 -28.26
C TYR A 686 -36.30 51.80 -28.33
N ASN A 687 -36.02 52.80 -27.49
CA ASN A 687 -36.74 54.07 -27.46
C ASN A 687 -36.59 54.86 -28.77
N ALA A 688 -35.38 54.91 -29.35
CA ALA A 688 -35.14 55.56 -30.63
C ALA A 688 -35.93 54.87 -31.78
N SER A 689 -35.94 53.53 -31.81
CA SER A 689 -36.71 52.77 -32.80
C SER A 689 -38.22 52.98 -32.65
N ALA A 690 -38.71 53.08 -31.40
CA ALA A 690 -40.11 53.38 -31.11
C ALA A 690 -40.51 54.80 -31.57
N GLN A 691 -39.64 55.79 -31.38
CA GLN A 691 -39.85 57.15 -31.90
C GLN A 691 -39.92 57.18 -33.43
N VAL A 692 -39.06 56.43 -34.14
CA VAL A 692 -39.10 56.32 -35.61
C VAL A 692 -40.45 55.76 -36.08
N ILE A 693 -41.01 54.77 -35.37
CA ILE A 693 -42.33 54.21 -35.67
C ILE A 693 -43.43 55.26 -35.43
N GLN A 694 -43.36 56.03 -34.33
CA GLN A 694 -44.32 57.09 -34.03
C GLN A 694 -44.30 58.21 -35.10
N VAL A 695 -43.11 58.66 -35.52
CA VAL A 695 -42.95 59.66 -36.58
C VAL A 695 -43.49 59.12 -37.90
N ALA A 696 -43.16 57.88 -38.26
CA ALA A 696 -43.67 57.25 -39.49
C ALA A 696 -45.21 57.17 -39.49
N ARG A 697 -45.83 56.85 -38.35
CA ARG A 697 -47.29 56.84 -38.18
C ARG A 697 -47.88 58.24 -38.31
N SER A 698 -47.30 59.23 -37.65
CA SER A 698 -47.73 60.63 -37.73
C SER A 698 -47.68 61.17 -39.16
N VAL A 699 -46.59 60.91 -39.89
CA VAL A 699 -46.47 61.32 -41.30
C VAL A 699 -47.48 60.59 -42.18
N PHE A 700 -47.72 59.30 -41.94
CA PHE A 700 -48.74 58.53 -42.66
C PHE A 700 -50.15 59.08 -42.42
N ASP A 701 -50.53 59.32 -41.17
CA ASP A 701 -51.82 59.91 -40.78
C ASP A 701 -51.97 61.33 -41.36
N THR A 702 -50.89 62.13 -41.40
CA THR A 702 -50.88 63.46 -42.00
C THR A 702 -51.11 63.41 -43.51
N LEU A 703 -50.45 62.49 -44.23
CA LEU A 703 -50.70 62.30 -45.67
C LEU A 703 -52.13 61.80 -45.92
N LEU A 704 -52.63 60.87 -45.12
CA LEU A 704 -53.97 60.30 -45.29
C LEU A 704 -55.07 61.33 -45.05
N ASN A 705 -54.84 62.26 -44.11
CA ASN A 705 -55.71 63.42 -43.88
C ASN A 705 -55.57 64.50 -44.97
N ALA A 706 -54.41 64.62 -45.63
CA ALA A 706 -54.22 65.55 -46.74
C ALA A 706 -54.85 65.07 -48.07
N PHE A 707 -55.14 63.77 -48.20
CA PHE A 707 -55.85 63.17 -49.35
C PHE A 707 -57.35 62.95 -49.10
N ARG A 708 -57.87 63.41 -47.96
CA ARG A 708 -59.29 63.33 -47.60
C ARG A 708 -60.05 64.62 -47.88
#